data_AF-A0A4R0IX61-F1
#
_entry.id   AF-A0A4R0IX61-F1
#
_cell.length_a   1.000
_cell.length_b   1.000
_cell.length_c   1.000
_cell.angle_alpha   90.00
_cell.angle_beta   90.00
_cell.angle_gamma   90.00
#
_symmetry.space_group_name_H-M   'P 1'
#
loop_
_entity.id
_entity.type
_entity.pdbx_description
1 polymer ?
#
loop_
_entity_poly.entity_id
_entity_poly.type
_entity_poly.pdbx_seq_one_letter_code
_entity_poly.pdbx_strand_id
1 'polypeptide(L)'
;MTRRRSGAVSLLTAGLLLAAVLQSPARAAATAAPTLTITPSTVGNTFTVGEQVKLGFSTDATTVGWTVRNASGTEVAKGSAPAATLNGQLALPVSTPGWYQTDLTAIGSDGTTTLGGTDFAVLTPHDFSTSTDTRIGVAGALAFGGAANPGLEAVPLMAKGGISTDRDEAFWSAAETTKGVIQFPQRYKDYKAALDANNIDFLNILDYGNTLYYPDEAPSTDEQRAAFTRYAVAAVDEWGTEHTTYELWNEWNLRDPNGAAKASPENYVALLKMVSDAVRAKHPDVKLTGPSLAVINDWQSWFTKFADLGGLDYVDAVTIHPYVQPLDPEASVTYVNTIRTIMAAHGSTKPIYISEQGWATGTNPSAVSEPTQARDLVRGNLLAYGNGVARYSSYNFMDSGTDPSNIEHRFGLVRNRLDSRGALVPKPSYVATAVLARQIDELPLVGQTRFGSNGYDVTFNAGGGQTVHAVWSATPGVVAATAPAGSTVQVTDMYGAETTLTADAGGHVWVTAGPNPVYLKGAITGPMLPSSRFALSVAPEIAGDPATGTLTFTNPDAVTHAFTVAAGGAETGGSVAPGATATAPVAYPAQDSTGPRTYSATVTVDGRAVALVSATGTATPPLSVTASHVVNGAGKDLLRFRVTNASSHDLPVAGLDWASGTSSGTLLAGCTIGANATREVDVPITLSGPSTWTATLRRTGEAGITASGKLVPVSGVTVAKRHTVTLDGAIDPSVAAQPAIALEGTGTPPVTGWGGPSDLSGKLWLNHDDQNLYLSAKVTDDVFSQPNRAGNIWGGDGIQLGMTAGAPGEATTTQEIGVALTDAGPVDTWRWTPTSQTGTPPGVQAKVVRDETAHTTTYEIAVPWSTLGFAAKDRLLSTTVVVNENDGTGRRGWLTWGKGVAEAKNPALFNPVFLDPATR
;
A
#
# COMPACT_ATOMS: atom_id res chain seq x y z
N MET A 1 28.88 37.45 -5.44
CA MET A 1 29.82 38.09 -6.38
C MET A 1 29.63 37.46 -7.76
N THR A 2 29.53 38.33 -8.79
CA THR A 2 29.74 38.10 -10.25
C THR A 2 28.99 36.96 -10.96
N ARG A 3 28.27 37.13 -12.08
CA ARG A 3 28.02 38.28 -12.98
C ARG A 3 26.86 37.90 -13.92
N ARG A 4 25.96 38.86 -14.17
CA ARG A 4 25.02 38.87 -15.30
C ARG A 4 25.76 39.03 -16.63
N ARG A 5 25.28 38.39 -17.71
CA ARG A 5 25.29 38.96 -19.06
C ARG A 5 24.03 38.55 -19.84
N SER A 6 23.30 39.58 -20.24
CA SER A 6 22.21 39.65 -21.19
C SER A 6 22.69 39.49 -22.64
N GLY A 7 21.84 38.94 -23.50
CA GLY A 7 21.99 38.98 -24.96
C GLY A 7 20.67 38.64 -25.65
N ALA A 8 20.03 39.65 -26.24
CA ALA A 8 18.87 39.52 -27.12
C ALA A 8 19.34 39.29 -28.57
N VAL A 9 18.70 38.39 -29.33
CA VAL A 9 18.76 38.35 -30.80
C VAL A 9 17.39 37.92 -31.38
N SER A 10 17.07 38.56 -32.50
CA SER A 10 15.81 38.77 -33.21
C SER A 10 15.09 37.58 -33.87
N LEU A 11 13.81 37.85 -34.15
CA LEU A 11 12.96 37.26 -35.18
C LEU A 11 13.64 37.11 -36.55
N LEU A 12 13.32 36.02 -37.26
CA LEU A 12 12.80 35.92 -38.65
C LEU A 12 13.29 34.62 -39.32
N THR A 13 12.37 33.70 -39.61
CA THR A 13 12.24 33.05 -40.92
C THR A 13 10.97 32.18 -40.95
N ALA A 14 9.92 32.75 -41.55
CA ALA A 14 8.76 32.02 -42.05
C ALA A 14 8.95 31.84 -43.56
N GLY A 15 8.63 30.66 -44.09
CA GLY A 15 8.70 30.40 -45.53
C GLY A 15 8.39 28.96 -45.97
N LEU A 16 7.09 28.69 -46.11
CA LEU A 16 6.44 27.82 -47.12
C LEU A 16 6.81 26.32 -47.23
N LEU A 17 5.84 25.47 -46.87
CA LEU A 17 5.24 24.52 -47.82
C LEU A 17 3.81 24.15 -47.38
N LEU A 18 2.84 24.65 -48.14
CA LEU A 18 1.41 24.36 -48.03
C LEU A 18 1.03 23.38 -49.15
N ALA A 19 0.03 22.55 -48.86
CA ALA A 19 -0.86 21.81 -49.77
C ALA A 19 -0.67 20.28 -49.88
N ALA A 20 -1.33 19.57 -48.96
CA ALA A 20 -2.14 18.40 -49.31
C ALA A 20 -3.34 18.34 -48.34
N VAL A 21 -4.40 19.08 -48.68
CA VAL A 21 -5.70 19.03 -48.00
C VAL A 21 -6.39 17.75 -48.48
N LEU A 22 -6.39 16.71 -47.64
CA LEU A 22 -7.37 15.64 -47.72
C LEU A 22 -8.57 16.05 -46.87
N GLN A 23 -9.70 16.22 -47.55
CA GLN A 23 -11.02 16.47 -46.97
C GLN A 23 -11.34 15.37 -45.95
N SER A 24 -11.14 15.68 -44.68
CA SER A 24 -11.73 14.93 -43.57
C SER A 24 -13.18 15.40 -43.44
N PRO A 25 -14.19 14.52 -43.31
CA PRO A 25 -15.52 14.96 -42.94
C PRO A 25 -15.41 15.76 -41.64
N ALA A 26 -16.07 16.92 -41.57
CA ALA A 26 -16.10 17.78 -40.41
C ALA A 26 -16.39 16.94 -39.16
N ARG A 27 -15.35 16.70 -38.34
CA ARG A 27 -15.52 16.12 -37.02
C ARG A 27 -16.40 17.12 -36.28
N ALA A 28 -17.64 16.74 -35.96
CA ALA A 28 -18.50 17.53 -35.11
C ALA A 28 -17.65 18.01 -33.92
N ALA A 29 -17.63 19.32 -33.67
CA ALA A 29 -16.90 19.86 -32.54
C ALA A 29 -17.34 19.06 -31.31
N ALA A 30 -16.43 18.27 -30.74
CA ALA A 30 -16.73 17.52 -29.52
C ALA A 30 -17.14 18.57 -28.49
N THR A 31 -18.39 18.49 -28.06
CA THR A 31 -18.91 19.28 -26.95
C THR A 31 -18.00 19.06 -25.76
N ALA A 32 -17.59 20.16 -25.12
CA ALA A 32 -16.74 20.08 -23.93
C ALA A 32 -17.49 19.31 -22.84
N ALA A 33 -16.78 18.43 -22.13
CA ALA A 33 -17.34 17.72 -20.98
C ALA A 33 -17.84 18.73 -19.93
N PRO A 34 -18.91 18.41 -19.18
CA PRO A 34 -19.48 19.34 -18.21
C PRO A 34 -18.48 19.70 -17.11
N THR A 35 -18.58 20.90 -16.55
CA THR A 35 -17.79 21.31 -15.39
C THR A 35 -18.26 20.61 -14.12
N LEU A 36 -17.35 20.29 -13.21
CA LEU A 36 -17.68 19.80 -11.86
C LEU A 36 -16.65 20.34 -10.87
N THR A 37 -17.12 21.02 -9.82
CA THR A 37 -16.27 21.54 -8.74
C THR A 37 -16.88 21.18 -7.41
N ILE A 38 -16.06 20.68 -6.49
CA ILE A 38 -16.47 20.37 -5.12
C ILE A 38 -16.28 21.60 -4.25
N THR A 39 -17.23 21.87 -3.37
CA THR A 39 -17.10 22.94 -2.37
C THR A 39 -17.62 22.41 -1.04
N PRO A 40 -16.75 22.20 -0.03
CA PRO A 40 -17.18 21.74 1.28
C PRO A 40 -18.29 22.65 1.85
N SER A 41 -19.39 22.06 2.30
CA SER A 41 -20.51 22.80 2.92
C SER A 41 -20.23 23.16 4.40
N THR A 42 -19.26 22.46 4.97
CA THR A 42 -18.69 22.60 6.31
C THR A 42 -17.19 22.41 6.18
N VAL A 43 -16.42 23.07 7.04
CA VAL A 43 -14.96 22.96 7.06
C VAL A 43 -14.57 21.48 7.10
N GLY A 44 -13.80 21.06 6.09
CA GLY A 44 -13.33 19.69 5.93
C GLY A 44 -14.41 18.62 5.82
N ASN A 45 -15.65 18.91 5.40
CA ASN A 45 -16.72 17.90 5.30
C ASN A 45 -16.82 16.96 6.52
N THR A 46 -16.60 17.49 7.73
CA THR A 46 -16.55 16.69 8.95
C THR A 46 -17.82 16.94 9.75
N PHE A 47 -18.67 15.92 9.80
CA PHE A 47 -19.96 15.93 10.47
C PHE A 47 -19.89 15.16 11.80
N THR A 48 -20.89 15.35 12.64
CA THR A 48 -21.11 14.59 13.87
C THR A 48 -22.40 13.78 13.73
N VAL A 49 -22.48 12.61 14.38
CA VAL A 49 -23.73 11.82 14.44
C VAL A 49 -24.90 12.71 14.86
N GLY A 50 -25.98 12.68 14.07
CA GLY A 50 -27.17 13.52 14.24
C GLY A 50 -27.22 14.73 13.30
N GLU A 51 -26.09 15.15 12.72
CA GLU A 51 -26.04 16.16 11.66
C GLU A 51 -26.41 15.54 10.30
N GLN A 52 -27.12 16.28 9.46
CA GLN A 52 -27.40 15.85 8.09
C GLN A 52 -26.15 16.05 7.22
N VAL A 53 -25.63 14.96 6.65
CA VAL A 53 -24.51 15.03 5.70
C VAL A 53 -24.96 15.72 4.41
N LYS A 54 -24.28 16.82 4.07
CA LYS A 54 -24.51 17.58 2.84
C LYS A 54 -23.18 17.90 2.16
N LEU A 55 -23.00 17.49 0.91
CA LEU A 55 -21.79 17.79 0.14
C LEU A 55 -22.08 18.89 -0.88
N GLY A 56 -21.32 19.97 -0.87
CA GLY A 56 -21.51 21.06 -1.83
C GLY A 56 -20.78 20.80 -3.14
N PHE A 57 -21.40 21.19 -4.26
CA PHE A 57 -20.82 21.10 -5.59
C PHE A 57 -21.37 22.18 -6.53
N SER A 58 -20.65 22.43 -7.64
CA SER A 58 -21.08 23.27 -8.75
C SER A 58 -20.83 22.55 -10.07
N THR A 59 -21.78 22.61 -11.00
CA THR A 59 -21.71 21.94 -12.31
C THR A 59 -22.67 22.59 -13.32
N ASP A 60 -22.34 22.52 -14.60
CA ASP A 60 -23.24 22.83 -15.73
C ASP A 60 -23.90 21.57 -16.33
N ALA A 61 -23.67 20.40 -15.74
CA ALA A 61 -24.30 19.15 -16.15
C ALA A 61 -25.82 19.17 -15.93
N THR A 62 -26.52 18.33 -16.70
CA THR A 62 -27.95 18.11 -16.52
C THR A 62 -28.26 17.21 -15.34
N THR A 63 -27.39 16.24 -15.08
CA THR A 63 -27.57 15.18 -14.09
C THR A 63 -26.28 14.98 -13.30
N VAL A 64 -26.39 14.69 -12.00
CA VAL A 64 -25.29 14.27 -11.15
C VAL A 64 -25.60 12.89 -10.60
N GLY A 65 -24.73 11.93 -10.91
CA GLY A 65 -24.69 10.61 -10.28
C GLY A 65 -23.71 10.58 -9.11
N TRP A 66 -23.95 9.73 -8.13
CA TRP A 66 -23.06 9.53 -6.99
C TRP A 66 -23.02 8.09 -6.49
N THR A 67 -21.87 7.71 -5.96
CA THR A 67 -21.67 6.47 -5.19
C THR A 67 -20.87 6.81 -3.94
N VAL A 68 -21.36 6.38 -2.77
CA VAL A 68 -20.73 6.59 -1.47
C VAL A 68 -20.29 5.25 -0.91
N ARG A 69 -19.03 5.16 -0.50
CA ARG A 69 -18.43 3.97 0.10
C ARG A 69 -17.91 4.29 1.50
N ASN A 70 -18.03 3.36 2.43
CA ASN A 70 -17.40 3.46 3.74
C ASN A 70 -15.93 2.99 3.68
N ALA A 71 -15.23 3.06 4.81
CA ALA A 71 -13.82 2.63 4.92
C ALA A 71 -13.58 1.12 4.69
N SER A 72 -14.62 0.27 4.81
CA SER A 72 -14.58 -1.14 4.43
C SER A 72 -14.67 -1.35 2.91
N GLY A 73 -14.83 -0.26 2.15
CA GLY A 73 -15.09 -0.26 0.72
C GLY A 73 -16.58 -0.42 0.38
N THR A 74 -17.46 -0.77 1.31
CA THR A 74 -18.87 -1.10 1.05
C THR A 74 -19.65 0.12 0.57
N GLU A 75 -20.42 -0.03 -0.50
CA GLU A 75 -21.40 0.96 -0.97
C GLU A 75 -22.54 1.11 0.02
N VAL A 76 -22.66 2.32 0.57
CA VAL A 76 -23.69 2.66 1.57
C VAL A 76 -24.76 3.59 1.02
N ALA A 77 -24.49 4.28 -0.08
CA ALA A 77 -25.47 5.06 -0.81
C ALA A 77 -25.08 5.19 -2.28
N LYS A 78 -26.07 5.16 -3.17
CA LYS A 78 -25.88 5.37 -4.61
C LYS A 78 -27.12 6.06 -5.17
N GLY A 79 -26.96 6.93 -6.15
CA GLY A 79 -28.09 7.61 -6.77
C GLY A 79 -27.72 8.49 -7.95
N SER A 80 -28.74 9.08 -8.55
CA SER A 80 -28.60 10.05 -9.63
C SER A 80 -29.81 10.98 -9.61
N ALA A 81 -29.59 12.27 -9.83
CA ALA A 81 -30.65 13.26 -9.87
C ALA A 81 -30.32 14.42 -10.83
N PRO A 82 -31.33 15.12 -11.38
CA PRO A 82 -31.10 16.32 -12.16
C PRO A 82 -30.36 17.37 -11.33
N ALA A 83 -29.26 17.93 -11.85
CA ALA A 83 -28.41 18.88 -11.12
C ALA A 83 -29.20 20.08 -10.58
N ALA A 84 -30.18 20.56 -11.36
CA ALA A 84 -31.07 21.66 -10.99
C ALA A 84 -31.93 21.37 -9.74
N THR A 85 -32.23 20.10 -9.45
CA THR A 85 -33.03 19.73 -8.26
C THR A 85 -32.21 19.66 -6.98
N LEU A 86 -30.89 19.45 -7.11
CA LEU A 86 -29.95 19.38 -5.99
C LEU A 86 -29.53 20.77 -5.49
N ASN A 87 -29.72 21.83 -6.30
CA ASN A 87 -29.39 23.22 -5.94
C ASN A 87 -27.95 23.38 -5.39
N GLY A 88 -26.99 22.67 -5.98
CA GLY A 88 -25.57 22.71 -5.58
C GLY A 88 -25.25 21.98 -4.26
N GLN A 89 -26.18 21.21 -3.69
CA GLN A 89 -25.95 20.42 -2.48
C GLN A 89 -26.47 18.99 -2.64
N LEU A 90 -25.63 18.02 -2.31
CA LEU A 90 -25.98 16.61 -2.27
C LEU A 90 -26.20 16.19 -0.81
N ALA A 91 -27.47 16.00 -0.43
CA ALA A 91 -27.81 15.41 0.87
C ALA A 91 -27.68 13.88 0.80
N LEU A 92 -26.95 13.29 1.74
CA LEU A 92 -26.70 11.84 1.78
C LEU A 92 -27.41 11.20 2.97
N PRO A 93 -28.01 10.00 2.80
CA PRO A 93 -28.68 9.27 3.89
C PRO A 93 -27.66 8.50 4.76
N VAL A 94 -26.60 9.16 5.19
CA VAL A 94 -25.53 8.57 6.01
C VAL A 94 -25.57 9.19 7.39
N SER A 95 -25.74 8.35 8.42
CA SER A 95 -25.82 8.77 9.82
C SER A 95 -24.92 7.98 10.76
N THR A 96 -24.28 6.92 10.27
CA THR A 96 -23.38 6.07 11.05
C THR A 96 -21.98 6.70 11.15
N PRO A 97 -21.27 6.56 12.28
CA PRO A 97 -19.88 6.97 12.38
C PRO A 97 -19.02 6.31 11.30
N GLY A 98 -18.02 7.04 10.79
CA GLY A 98 -17.10 6.49 9.79
C GLY A 98 -16.40 7.55 8.94
N TRP A 99 -15.44 7.06 8.15
CA TRP A 99 -14.93 7.75 6.98
C TRP A 99 -15.64 7.25 5.72
N TYR A 100 -15.98 8.18 4.83
CA TYR A 100 -16.72 7.89 3.61
C TYR A 100 -16.09 8.56 2.41
N GLN A 101 -15.97 7.80 1.33
CA GLN A 101 -15.56 8.28 0.01
C GLN A 101 -16.78 8.46 -0.87
N THR A 102 -16.92 9.62 -1.51
CA THR A 102 -17.98 9.90 -2.49
C THR A 102 -17.38 10.15 -3.86
N ASP A 103 -17.78 9.36 -4.84
CA ASP A 103 -17.52 9.66 -6.25
C ASP A 103 -18.74 10.33 -6.85
N LEU A 104 -18.51 11.35 -7.68
CA LEU A 104 -19.53 12.08 -8.40
C LEU A 104 -19.29 11.99 -9.91
N THR A 105 -20.38 11.85 -10.66
CA THR A 105 -20.37 11.86 -12.13
C THR A 105 -21.32 12.96 -12.60
N ALA A 106 -20.77 14.02 -13.20
CA ALA A 106 -21.54 15.07 -13.86
C ALA A 106 -21.82 14.65 -15.31
N ILE A 107 -23.09 14.65 -15.73
CA ILE A 107 -23.55 14.15 -17.03
C ILE A 107 -24.22 15.27 -17.85
N GLY A 108 -23.61 15.61 -18.98
CA GLY A 108 -24.12 16.60 -19.94
C GLY A 108 -25.36 16.10 -20.69
N SER A 109 -26.09 17.03 -21.35
CA SER A 109 -27.31 16.70 -22.11
C SER A 109 -27.06 15.77 -23.30
N ASP A 110 -25.82 15.69 -23.77
CA ASP A 110 -25.34 14.86 -24.87
C ASP A 110 -24.71 13.53 -24.39
N GLY A 111 -24.72 13.27 -23.09
CA GLY A 111 -24.13 12.08 -22.47
C GLY A 111 -22.63 12.17 -22.18
N THR A 112 -21.98 13.31 -22.42
CA THR A 112 -20.59 13.53 -21.97
C THR A 112 -20.51 13.52 -20.44
N THR A 113 -19.40 13.03 -19.89
CA THR A 113 -19.24 12.88 -18.44
C THR A 113 -17.97 13.51 -17.91
N THR A 114 -18.05 14.04 -16.69
CA THR A 114 -16.90 14.46 -15.89
C THR A 114 -16.96 13.76 -14.54
N LEU A 115 -15.86 13.09 -14.19
CA LEU A 115 -15.71 12.39 -12.92
C LEU A 115 -15.04 13.32 -11.90
N GLY A 116 -15.51 13.25 -10.67
CA GLY A 116 -14.93 13.93 -9.52
C GLY A 116 -15.34 13.21 -8.24
N GLY A 117 -15.16 13.86 -7.10
CA GLY A 117 -15.54 13.27 -5.82
C GLY A 117 -14.98 14.03 -4.65
N THR A 118 -15.49 13.71 -3.47
CA THR A 118 -15.03 14.26 -2.20
C THR A 118 -15.16 13.20 -1.12
N ASP A 119 -14.51 13.42 0.01
CA ASP A 119 -14.60 12.52 1.15
C ASP A 119 -15.23 13.28 2.31
N PHE A 120 -15.76 12.55 3.29
CA PHE A 120 -16.34 13.14 4.48
C PHE A 120 -16.18 12.20 5.69
N ALA A 121 -16.28 12.78 6.87
CA ALA A 121 -16.26 12.06 8.13
C ALA A 121 -17.59 12.26 8.86
N VAL A 122 -18.05 11.23 9.57
CA VAL A 122 -19.09 11.32 10.59
C VAL A 122 -18.48 10.83 11.89
N LEU A 123 -18.28 11.73 12.85
CA LEU A 123 -17.68 11.41 14.15
C LEU A 123 -18.75 11.26 15.23
N THR A 124 -18.49 10.42 16.23
CA THR A 124 -19.31 10.42 17.44
C THR A 124 -19.09 11.71 18.24
N PRO A 125 -20.14 12.29 18.84
CA PRO A 125 -19.99 13.44 19.73
C PRO A 125 -19.05 13.10 20.89
N HIS A 126 -18.10 14.00 21.17
CA HIS A 126 -17.22 13.95 22.33
C HIS A 126 -16.76 15.36 22.65
N ASP A 127 -16.72 15.73 23.94
CA ASP A 127 -16.34 17.06 24.38
C ASP A 127 -14.89 17.06 24.90
N PHE A 128 -13.97 17.59 24.10
CA PHE A 128 -12.56 17.75 24.46
C PHE A 128 -12.26 19.12 25.08
N SER A 129 -13.24 20.02 25.19
CA SER A 129 -13.01 21.42 25.59
C SER A 129 -12.47 21.58 27.02
N THR A 130 -12.64 20.57 27.85
CA THR A 130 -12.10 20.50 29.22
C THR A 130 -11.13 19.33 29.42
N SER A 131 -10.75 18.64 28.35
CA SER A 131 -9.78 17.54 28.45
C SER A 131 -8.40 18.09 28.82
N THR A 132 -7.71 17.37 29.69
CA THR A 132 -6.33 17.61 30.12
C THR A 132 -5.36 16.58 29.54
N ASP A 133 -5.87 15.64 28.75
CA ASP A 133 -5.05 14.67 28.04
C ASP A 133 -4.25 15.35 26.93
N THR A 134 -2.91 15.21 26.98
CA THR A 134 -1.99 15.82 26.01
C THR A 134 -1.28 14.79 25.13
N ARG A 135 -1.74 13.53 25.14
CA ARG A 135 -1.04 12.41 24.49
C ARG A 135 -1.05 12.49 22.97
N ILE A 136 -2.12 13.02 22.36
CA ILE A 136 -2.34 13.03 20.90
C ILE A 136 -2.08 14.42 20.34
N GLY A 137 -0.97 14.57 19.64
CA GLY A 137 -0.60 15.79 18.93
C GLY A 137 -0.50 15.61 17.42
N VAL A 138 -0.29 16.73 16.76
CA VAL A 138 0.10 16.81 15.35
C VAL A 138 1.21 17.86 15.19
N ALA A 139 1.90 17.82 14.05
CA ALA A 139 2.88 18.84 13.70
C ALA A 139 2.48 19.56 12.41
N GLY A 140 2.89 20.82 12.27
CA GLY A 140 2.92 21.60 11.05
C GLY A 140 1.56 21.86 10.41
N ALA A 141 0.80 22.81 10.96
CA ALA A 141 -0.45 23.28 10.38
C ALA A 141 -0.41 24.76 9.93
N LEU A 142 0.44 25.58 10.55
CA LEU A 142 0.68 26.97 10.22
C LEU A 142 1.86 27.16 9.27
N ALA A 143 2.99 26.47 9.45
CA ALA A 143 4.19 26.65 8.61
C ALA A 143 3.96 26.35 7.12
N PHE A 144 3.01 25.49 6.79
CA PHE A 144 2.61 25.18 5.40
C PHE A 144 1.52 26.11 4.84
N GLY A 145 1.00 27.02 5.67
CA GLY A 145 0.16 28.14 5.27
C GLY A 145 1.01 29.33 4.82
N GLY A 146 0.89 29.74 3.56
CA GLY A 146 1.53 30.98 3.09
C GLY A 146 1.09 32.20 3.91
N ALA A 147 1.86 33.29 3.86
CA ALA A 147 1.59 34.51 4.64
C ALA A 147 0.18 35.13 4.41
N ALA A 148 -0.48 34.79 3.30
CA ALA A 148 -1.83 35.26 2.97
C ALA A 148 -2.96 34.45 3.63
N ASN A 149 -2.70 33.24 4.15
CA ASN A 149 -3.73 32.42 4.79
C ASN A 149 -3.10 31.44 5.83
N PRO A 150 -3.11 31.79 7.12
CA PRO A 150 -2.21 31.23 8.14
C PRO A 150 -2.61 29.87 8.74
N GLY A 151 -3.46 29.06 8.10
CA GLY A 151 -3.77 27.73 8.66
C GLY A 151 -5.03 27.67 9.52
N LEU A 152 -5.55 28.79 10.02
CA LEU A 152 -6.47 28.87 11.18
C LEU A 152 -7.75 28.04 11.06
N GLU A 153 -8.32 27.89 9.86
CA GLU A 153 -9.52 27.07 9.65
C GLU A 153 -9.29 25.56 9.93
N ALA A 154 -8.04 25.10 10.05
CA ALA A 154 -7.69 23.75 10.46
C ALA A 154 -7.86 23.51 11.97
N VAL A 155 -7.74 24.56 12.80
CA VAL A 155 -7.73 24.43 14.27
C VAL A 155 -9.04 23.85 14.83
N PRO A 156 -10.23 24.28 14.37
CA PRO A 156 -11.48 23.64 14.80
C PRO A 156 -11.57 22.15 14.41
N LEU A 157 -10.96 21.74 13.29
CA LEU A 157 -10.89 20.32 12.90
C LEU A 157 -9.93 19.54 13.80
N MET A 158 -8.82 20.14 14.24
CA MET A 158 -7.92 19.51 15.22
C MET A 158 -8.67 19.20 16.51
N ALA A 159 -9.36 20.19 17.08
CA ALA A 159 -10.14 20.02 18.31
C ALA A 159 -11.28 19.01 18.16
N LYS A 160 -12.02 19.05 17.04
CA LYS A 160 -13.08 18.06 16.74
C LYS A 160 -12.52 16.63 16.61
N GLY A 161 -11.27 16.52 16.18
CA GLY A 161 -10.50 15.28 16.10
C GLY A 161 -9.87 14.81 17.41
N GLY A 162 -9.99 15.58 18.51
CA GLY A 162 -9.37 15.24 19.80
C GLY A 162 -7.84 15.41 19.79
N ILE A 163 -7.31 16.28 18.93
CA ILE A 163 -5.90 16.68 18.96
C ILE A 163 -5.73 17.75 20.05
N SER A 164 -4.82 17.49 20.98
CA SER A 164 -4.59 18.31 22.18
C SER A 164 -3.33 19.16 22.10
N THR A 165 -2.47 18.92 21.11
CA THR A 165 -1.22 19.65 20.93
C THR A 165 -0.93 19.83 19.46
N ASP A 166 -0.56 21.04 19.06
CA ASP A 166 0.02 21.31 17.75
C ASP A 166 1.46 21.79 17.90
N ARG A 167 2.36 21.14 17.15
CA ARG A 167 3.77 21.48 17.05
C ARG A 167 4.04 22.30 15.79
N ASP A 168 4.46 23.55 15.95
CA ASP A 168 4.71 24.46 14.80
C ASP A 168 5.76 25.52 15.15
N GLU A 169 6.16 26.30 14.15
CA GLU A 169 7.26 27.25 14.21
C GLU A 169 6.80 28.73 14.30
N ALA A 170 7.49 29.49 15.15
CA ALA A 170 7.46 30.96 15.15
C ALA A 170 8.76 31.55 14.59
N PHE A 171 9.21 31.12 13.40
CA PHE A 171 10.56 31.34 12.84
C PHE A 171 11.31 32.61 13.29
N TRP A 172 12.52 32.43 13.84
CA TRP A 172 13.44 33.49 14.25
C TRP A 172 13.70 34.52 13.16
N SER A 173 13.92 34.07 11.92
CA SER A 173 14.15 34.95 10.76
C SER A 173 12.95 35.85 10.44
N ALA A 174 11.72 35.41 10.76
CA ALA A 174 10.51 36.21 10.60
C ALA A 174 10.28 37.16 11.77
N ALA A 175 10.67 36.74 12.99
CA ALA A 175 10.53 37.55 14.20
C ALA A 175 11.62 38.65 14.30
N GLU A 176 12.84 38.39 13.85
CA GLU A 176 13.95 39.35 13.91
C GLU A 176 14.41 39.71 12.51
N THR A 177 13.74 40.67 11.89
CA THR A 177 14.10 41.20 10.55
C THR A 177 15.10 42.35 10.60
N THR A 178 15.30 42.93 11.79
CA THR A 178 16.33 43.94 12.09
C THR A 178 17.13 43.49 13.30
N LYS A 179 18.46 43.53 13.21
CA LYS A 179 19.36 42.99 14.23
C LYS A 179 19.11 43.63 15.60
N GLY A 180 18.79 42.82 16.59
CA GLY A 180 18.44 43.22 17.95
C GLY A 180 16.96 43.58 18.18
N VAL A 181 16.11 43.53 17.15
CA VAL A 181 14.69 43.91 17.21
C VAL A 181 13.83 42.68 16.89
N ILE A 182 13.31 42.05 17.95
CA ILE A 182 12.44 40.88 17.85
C ILE A 182 10.98 41.33 17.96
N GLN A 183 10.20 41.08 16.93
CA GLN A 183 8.77 41.36 16.85
C GLN A 183 8.08 40.22 16.08
N PHE A 184 7.25 39.45 16.78
CA PHE A 184 6.51 38.35 16.14
C PHE A 184 5.42 38.90 15.20
N PRO A 185 5.39 38.45 13.93
CA PRO A 185 4.29 38.72 13.02
C PRO A 185 2.92 38.35 13.60
N GLN A 186 1.89 39.15 13.31
CA GLN A 186 0.53 38.97 13.85
C GLN A 186 -0.03 37.56 13.60
N ARG A 187 0.29 36.93 12.45
CA ARG A 187 -0.16 35.57 12.12
C ARG A 187 0.17 34.52 13.18
N TYR A 188 1.32 34.63 13.86
CA TYR A 188 1.69 33.69 14.93
C TYR A 188 0.84 33.92 16.18
N LYS A 189 0.49 35.18 16.45
CA LYS A 189 -0.39 35.56 17.56
C LYS A 189 -1.82 35.09 17.33
N ASP A 190 -2.32 35.28 16.13
CA ASP A 190 -3.65 34.80 15.73
C ASP A 190 -3.74 33.28 15.82
N TYR A 191 -2.64 32.58 15.48
CA TYR A 191 -2.56 31.12 15.59
C TYR A 191 -2.57 30.63 17.01
N LYS A 192 -1.69 31.15 17.88
CA LYS A 192 -1.70 30.80 19.31
C LYS A 192 -3.06 31.08 19.94
N ALA A 193 -3.67 32.23 19.61
CA ALA A 193 -5.01 32.55 20.09
C ALA A 193 -6.08 31.56 19.60
N ALA A 194 -5.97 31.07 18.37
CA ALA A 194 -6.88 30.04 17.86
C ALA A 194 -6.67 28.69 18.57
N LEU A 195 -5.42 28.28 18.82
CA LEU A 195 -5.10 27.07 19.59
C LEU A 195 -5.68 27.15 21.00
N ASP A 196 -5.44 28.25 21.72
CA ASP A 196 -5.95 28.48 23.08
C ASP A 196 -7.48 28.46 23.14
N ALA A 197 -8.14 29.09 22.16
CA ALA A 197 -9.61 29.10 22.08
C ALA A 197 -10.22 27.71 21.83
N ASN A 198 -9.41 26.72 21.45
CA ASN A 198 -9.82 25.35 21.13
C ASN A 198 -9.22 24.30 22.08
N ASN A 199 -8.61 24.72 23.21
CA ASN A 199 -7.94 23.84 24.17
C ASN A 199 -6.84 22.97 23.53
N ILE A 200 -6.01 23.59 22.68
CA ILE A 200 -4.87 22.93 22.03
C ILE A 200 -3.58 23.58 22.54
N ASP A 201 -2.70 22.79 23.14
CA ASP A 201 -1.38 23.23 23.58
C ASP A 201 -0.51 23.59 22.36
N PHE A 202 0.30 24.65 22.49
CA PHE A 202 1.29 25.01 21.49
C PHE A 202 2.66 24.43 21.85
N LEU A 203 3.17 23.49 21.05
CA LEU A 203 4.57 23.10 21.09
C LEU A 203 5.34 23.96 20.09
N ASN A 204 5.89 25.08 20.57
CA ASN A 204 6.63 26.03 19.75
C ASN A 204 8.07 25.55 19.55
N ILE A 205 8.44 25.32 18.30
CA ILE A 205 9.83 25.01 17.96
C ILE A 205 10.61 26.32 17.85
N LEU A 206 11.68 26.43 18.64
CA LEU A 206 12.59 27.55 18.60
C LEU A 206 13.61 27.32 17.47
N ASP A 207 13.33 27.84 16.28
CA ASP A 207 14.15 27.68 15.07
C ASP A 207 13.85 28.81 14.04
N TYR A 208 14.29 28.74 12.78
CA TYR A 208 15.60 28.27 12.31
C TYR A 208 16.60 29.45 12.34
N GLY A 209 17.73 29.36 11.63
CA GLY A 209 18.74 30.41 11.59
C GLY A 209 18.25 31.75 11.03
N ASN A 210 19.03 32.80 11.29
CA ASN A 210 18.75 34.16 10.84
C ASN A 210 19.98 34.78 10.14
N THR A 211 19.79 35.18 8.89
CA THR A 211 20.85 35.70 8.00
C THR A 211 21.49 37.00 8.49
N LEU A 212 20.89 37.70 9.46
CA LEU A 212 21.47 38.85 10.14
C LEU A 212 22.72 38.53 10.99
N TYR A 213 22.89 37.25 11.36
CA TYR A 213 23.97 36.77 12.20
C TYR A 213 24.96 35.87 11.45
N TYR A 214 24.49 35.10 10.47
CA TYR A 214 25.31 34.28 9.57
C TYR A 214 24.47 33.74 8.39
N PRO A 215 25.04 33.50 7.19
CA PRO A 215 24.30 32.96 6.06
C PRO A 215 23.98 31.46 6.26
N ASP A 216 22.69 31.13 6.38
CA ASP A 216 22.05 29.81 6.25
C ASP A 216 22.62 28.63 7.06
N GLU A 217 22.79 28.81 8.37
CA GLU A 217 23.20 27.71 9.27
C GLU A 217 22.54 27.70 10.67
N ALA A 218 23.18 27.08 11.67
CA ALA A 218 22.77 27.14 13.08
C ALA A 218 23.79 27.95 13.92
N PRO A 219 23.43 28.44 15.11
CA PRO A 219 24.37 29.16 15.97
C PRO A 219 25.60 28.32 16.32
N SER A 220 26.80 28.81 15.99
CA SER A 220 28.08 28.12 16.20
C SER A 220 29.10 28.91 17.03
N THR A 221 28.95 30.23 17.14
CA THR A 221 29.75 31.09 18.05
C THR A 221 28.92 31.57 19.25
N ASP A 222 29.59 32.07 20.29
CA ASP A 222 28.91 32.59 21.49
C ASP A 222 28.03 33.80 21.15
N GLU A 223 28.44 34.68 20.24
CA GLU A 223 27.63 35.82 19.81
C GLU A 223 26.36 35.37 19.08
N GLN A 224 26.45 34.32 18.28
CA GLN A 224 25.32 33.74 17.56
C GLN A 224 24.37 33.03 18.52
N ARG A 225 24.91 32.24 19.47
CA ARG A 225 24.11 31.59 20.53
C ARG A 225 23.41 32.63 21.40
N ALA A 226 24.10 33.71 21.76
CA ALA A 226 23.51 34.81 22.52
C ALA A 226 22.42 35.54 21.74
N ALA A 227 22.55 35.65 20.41
CA ALA A 227 21.51 36.21 19.56
C ALA A 227 20.25 35.34 19.51
N PHE A 228 20.44 34.05 19.23
CA PHE A 228 19.34 33.09 19.27
C PHE A 228 18.69 33.03 20.66
N THR A 229 19.48 33.12 21.73
CA THR A 229 18.96 33.13 23.11
C THR A 229 18.04 34.31 23.39
N ARG A 230 18.32 35.51 22.83
CA ARG A 230 17.38 36.64 22.93
C ARG A 230 16.06 36.36 22.24
N TYR A 231 16.09 35.71 21.08
CA TYR A 231 14.88 35.26 20.39
C TYR A 231 14.10 34.23 21.22
N ALA A 232 14.78 33.23 21.78
CA ALA A 232 14.16 32.23 22.64
C ALA A 232 13.47 32.88 23.86
N VAL A 233 14.16 33.78 24.57
CA VAL A 233 13.56 34.52 25.70
C VAL A 233 12.35 35.35 25.25
N ALA A 234 12.45 36.04 24.11
CA ALA A 234 11.34 36.81 23.56
C ALA A 234 10.15 35.94 23.16
N ALA A 235 10.37 34.73 22.65
CA ALA A 235 9.31 33.77 22.37
C ALA A 235 8.59 33.35 23.65
N VAL A 236 9.33 33.03 24.72
CA VAL A 236 8.71 32.68 26.01
C VAL A 236 7.98 33.86 26.64
N ASP A 237 8.49 35.08 26.49
CA ASP A 237 7.80 36.29 26.91
C ASP A 237 6.47 36.53 26.17
N GLU A 238 6.41 36.20 24.87
CA GLU A 238 5.23 36.44 24.03
C GLU A 238 4.15 35.38 24.26
N TRP A 239 4.53 34.09 24.32
CA TRP A 239 3.55 32.99 24.37
C TRP A 239 3.28 32.46 25.77
N GLY A 240 4.12 32.79 26.76
CA GLY A 240 3.97 32.34 28.15
C GLY A 240 4.36 30.87 28.38
N THR A 241 4.12 30.37 29.58
CA THR A 241 4.48 29.01 30.02
C THR A 241 3.28 28.08 30.19
N GLU A 242 2.08 28.64 30.27
CA GLU A 242 0.82 27.90 30.31
C GLU A 242 0.43 27.48 28.88
N HIS A 243 -0.05 26.24 28.72
CA HIS A 243 -0.44 25.65 27.42
C HIS A 243 0.64 25.77 26.33
N THR A 244 1.91 25.93 26.72
CA THR A 244 3.00 26.12 25.77
C THR A 244 4.24 25.33 26.19
N THR A 245 4.75 24.52 25.27
CA THR A 245 6.02 23.79 25.41
C THR A 245 6.99 24.32 24.37
N TYR A 246 8.26 24.48 24.72
CA TYR A 246 9.28 24.98 23.80
C TYR A 246 10.24 23.86 23.43
N GLU A 247 10.35 23.53 22.15
CA GLU A 247 11.36 22.60 21.68
C GLU A 247 12.54 23.37 21.11
N LEU A 248 13.74 23.09 21.59
CA LEU A 248 14.92 23.78 21.10
C LEU A 248 15.41 23.14 19.81
N TRP A 249 15.22 23.87 18.71
CA TRP A 249 15.70 23.51 17.38
C TRP A 249 15.06 22.23 16.79
N ASN A 250 15.22 22.04 15.48
CA ASN A 250 14.75 20.85 14.76
C ASN A 250 15.94 20.05 14.17
N GLU A 251 15.99 18.74 14.46
CA GLU A 251 16.89 17.75 13.85
C GLU A 251 18.35 18.20 13.70
N TRP A 252 18.95 18.68 14.80
CA TRP A 252 20.33 19.21 14.78
C TRP A 252 21.34 18.21 14.21
N ASN A 253 21.14 16.91 14.46
CA ASN A 253 22.04 15.84 14.04
C ASN A 253 21.97 15.51 12.53
N LEU A 254 21.00 16.06 11.80
CA LEU A 254 20.90 15.93 10.34
C LEU A 254 21.62 17.03 9.56
N ARG A 255 22.18 18.02 10.25
CA ARG A 255 22.89 19.14 9.63
C ARG A 255 24.15 18.68 8.89
N ASP A 256 24.69 19.58 8.07
CA ASP A 256 25.99 19.36 7.43
C ASP A 256 27.09 19.21 8.51
N PRO A 257 27.75 18.03 8.62
CA PRO A 257 28.84 17.83 9.57
C PRO A 257 30.06 18.70 9.27
N ASN A 258 30.17 19.26 8.06
CA ASN A 258 31.22 20.18 7.66
C ASN A 258 30.84 21.67 7.80
N GLY A 259 29.58 21.95 8.17
CA GLY A 259 29.11 23.30 8.47
C GLY A 259 29.77 23.89 9.73
N ALA A 260 29.60 25.18 9.98
CA ALA A 260 30.14 25.86 11.16
C ALA A 260 29.63 25.25 12.48
N ALA A 261 28.36 24.84 12.54
CA ALA A 261 27.75 24.14 13.68
C ALA A 261 28.05 22.62 13.73
N LYS A 262 28.55 22.04 12.63
CA LYS A 262 29.05 20.66 12.48
C LYS A 262 28.08 19.53 12.82
N ALA A 263 26.77 19.78 12.87
CA ALA A 263 25.78 18.83 13.39
C ALA A 263 26.16 18.24 14.76
N SER A 264 27.06 18.88 15.51
CA SER A 264 27.76 18.24 16.64
C SER A 264 26.96 18.32 17.94
N PRO A 265 26.98 17.27 18.79
CA PRO A 265 26.39 17.32 20.12
C PRO A 265 26.95 18.47 20.97
N GLU A 266 28.24 18.78 20.85
CA GLU A 266 28.91 19.84 21.61
C GLU A 266 28.33 21.22 21.32
N ASN A 267 28.16 21.58 20.04
CA ASN A 267 27.58 22.87 19.70
C ASN A 267 26.10 22.95 20.09
N TYR A 268 25.37 21.84 19.95
CA TYR A 268 23.97 21.80 20.37
C TYR A 268 23.83 21.99 21.89
N VAL A 269 24.60 21.26 22.70
CA VAL A 269 24.58 21.38 24.17
C VAL A 269 25.02 22.77 24.61
N ALA A 270 25.99 23.39 23.93
CA ALA A 270 26.40 24.76 24.23
C ALA A 270 25.27 25.79 23.99
N LEU A 271 24.49 25.62 22.90
CA LEU A 271 23.31 26.43 22.63
C LEU A 271 22.21 26.16 23.67
N LEU A 272 21.90 24.89 23.90
CA LEU A 272 20.87 24.43 24.82
C LEU A 272 21.10 24.92 26.24
N LYS A 273 22.33 24.83 26.73
CA LYS A 273 22.72 25.38 28.03
C LYS A 273 22.43 26.89 28.12
N MET A 274 22.90 27.67 27.14
CA MET A 274 22.74 29.12 27.14
C MET A 274 21.27 29.54 27.11
N VAL A 275 20.46 28.86 26.29
CA VAL A 275 19.02 29.10 26.20
C VAL A 275 18.31 28.70 27.49
N SER A 276 18.56 27.48 28.00
CA SER A 276 17.94 26.98 29.23
C SER A 276 18.24 27.90 30.42
N ASP A 277 19.50 28.30 30.61
CA ASP A 277 19.91 29.18 31.71
C ASP A 277 19.19 30.54 31.63
N ALA A 278 19.15 31.16 30.44
CA ALA A 278 18.55 32.47 30.25
C ALA A 278 17.02 32.45 30.39
N VAL A 279 16.35 31.46 29.80
CA VAL A 279 14.89 31.34 29.85
C VAL A 279 14.46 31.01 31.28
N ARG A 280 15.06 30.02 31.93
CA ARG A 280 14.68 29.62 33.30
C ARG A 280 14.98 30.68 34.35
N ALA A 281 15.96 31.55 34.12
CA ALA A 281 16.21 32.69 34.99
C ALA A 281 15.04 33.70 35.03
N LYS A 282 14.25 33.76 33.96
CA LYS A 282 13.08 34.64 33.84
C LYS A 282 11.75 33.91 34.04
N HIS A 283 11.66 32.69 33.54
CA HIS A 283 10.48 31.82 33.49
C HIS A 283 10.81 30.45 34.09
N PRO A 284 10.88 30.32 35.43
CA PRO A 284 11.35 29.10 36.09
C PRO A 284 10.44 27.88 35.86
N ASP A 285 9.21 28.10 35.46
CA ASP A 285 8.16 27.11 35.17
C ASP A 285 8.11 26.67 33.70
N VAL A 286 8.95 27.25 32.83
CA VAL A 286 9.02 26.89 31.40
C VAL A 286 9.23 25.39 31.19
N LYS A 287 8.55 24.84 30.18
CA LYS A 287 8.80 23.49 29.66
C LYS A 287 9.68 23.57 28.43
N LEU A 288 10.92 23.10 28.55
CA LEU A 288 11.89 23.08 27.47
C LEU A 288 12.19 21.62 27.07
N THR A 289 12.07 21.28 25.80
CA THR A 289 12.28 19.93 25.27
C THR A 289 13.37 19.91 24.19
N GLY A 290 13.94 18.75 23.96
CA GLY A 290 14.97 18.55 22.94
C GLY A 290 15.53 17.13 22.97
N PRO A 291 16.34 16.70 22.00
CA PRO A 291 16.99 17.54 20.99
C PRO A 291 16.29 17.55 19.61
N SER A 292 15.03 17.12 19.52
CA SER A 292 14.35 16.82 18.25
C SER A 292 15.21 15.83 17.43
N LEU A 293 15.52 14.69 18.04
CA LEU A 293 16.51 13.75 17.49
C LEU A 293 15.98 13.03 16.24
N ALA A 294 16.58 13.25 15.08
CA ALA A 294 16.34 12.41 13.91
C ALA A 294 17.00 11.04 14.09
N VAL A 295 16.24 9.95 13.99
CA VAL A 295 16.75 8.58 14.24
C VAL A 295 17.37 7.97 12.97
N ILE A 296 18.42 8.62 12.48
CA ILE A 296 19.12 8.30 11.22
C ILE A 296 20.63 8.56 11.38
N ASN A 297 21.45 7.98 10.49
CA ASN A 297 22.91 7.99 10.60
C ASN A 297 23.37 7.39 11.94
N ASP A 298 24.51 7.81 12.47
CA ASP A 298 25.04 7.38 13.77
C ASP A 298 24.38 8.13 14.96
N TRP A 299 23.05 8.11 15.00
CA TRP A 299 22.25 8.82 16.02
C TRP A 299 22.49 8.28 17.44
N GLN A 300 22.84 7.00 17.59
CA GLN A 300 23.07 6.39 18.91
C GLN A 300 24.32 6.97 19.57
N SER A 301 25.43 7.07 18.81
CA SER A 301 26.65 7.69 19.30
C SER A 301 26.45 9.19 19.54
N TRP A 302 25.71 9.87 18.64
CA TRP A 302 25.36 11.28 18.81
C TRP A 302 24.57 11.51 20.11
N PHE A 303 23.53 10.72 20.36
CA PHE A 303 22.67 10.87 21.53
C PHE A 303 23.37 10.45 22.83
N THR A 304 24.21 9.41 22.78
CA THR A 304 25.09 9.05 23.90
C THR A 304 26.01 10.21 24.24
N LYS A 305 26.65 10.82 23.24
CA LYS A 305 27.52 11.98 23.45
C LYS A 305 26.77 13.20 23.97
N PHE A 306 25.55 13.46 23.48
CA PHE A 306 24.66 14.48 24.01
C PHE A 306 24.39 14.26 25.51
N ALA A 307 24.12 13.03 25.92
CA ALA A 307 23.92 12.67 27.32
C ALA A 307 25.20 12.79 28.16
N ASP A 308 26.36 12.33 27.65
CA ASP A 308 27.68 12.45 28.30
C ASP A 308 28.05 13.91 28.61
N LEU A 309 27.63 14.83 27.74
CA LEU A 309 27.87 16.27 27.87
C LEU A 309 26.90 16.96 28.86
N GLY A 310 25.99 16.20 29.49
CA GLY A 310 24.96 16.72 30.39
C GLY A 310 23.77 17.35 29.66
N GLY A 311 23.57 17.07 28.37
CA GLY A 311 22.48 17.62 27.58
C GLY A 311 21.09 17.33 28.16
N LEU A 312 20.94 16.18 28.83
CA LEU A 312 19.70 15.79 29.50
C LEU A 312 19.32 16.73 30.64
N ASP A 313 20.27 17.45 31.26
CA ASP A 313 20.00 18.32 32.42
C ASP A 313 19.27 19.61 32.06
N TYR A 314 19.29 20.00 30.79
CA TYR A 314 18.72 21.26 30.30
C TYR A 314 17.30 21.11 29.73
N VAL A 315 16.79 19.88 29.61
CA VAL A 315 15.45 19.59 29.06
C VAL A 315 14.55 18.92 30.09
N ASP A 316 13.25 19.18 30.00
CA ASP A 316 12.19 18.55 30.78
C ASP A 316 11.70 17.23 30.15
N ALA A 317 11.81 17.11 28.82
CA ALA A 317 11.49 15.90 28.07
C ALA A 317 12.48 15.70 26.91
N VAL A 318 12.73 14.44 26.57
CA VAL A 318 13.52 14.07 25.38
C VAL A 318 12.62 13.98 24.16
N THR A 319 12.92 14.72 23.11
CA THR A 319 12.14 14.68 21.85
C THR A 319 12.87 13.96 20.72
N ILE A 320 12.13 13.14 19.95
CA ILE A 320 12.68 12.22 18.95
C ILE A 320 11.77 12.11 17.72
N HIS A 321 12.35 11.84 16.55
CA HIS A 321 11.67 11.67 15.26
C HIS A 321 11.95 10.27 14.66
N PRO A 322 11.25 9.22 15.11
CA PRO A 322 11.57 7.82 14.78
C PRO A 322 10.89 7.35 13.49
N TYR A 323 11.11 8.04 12.36
CA TYR A 323 10.54 7.66 11.07
C TYR A 323 11.02 6.27 10.61
N VAL A 324 10.06 5.42 10.22
CA VAL A 324 10.31 4.05 9.69
C VAL A 324 9.61 3.78 8.36
N GLN A 325 8.86 4.75 7.82
CA GLN A 325 8.13 4.57 6.56
C GLN A 325 9.06 4.09 5.41
N PRO A 326 8.60 3.17 4.54
CA PRO A 326 7.25 2.59 4.45
C PRO A 326 7.04 1.34 5.34
N LEU A 327 7.93 1.06 6.30
CA LEU A 327 7.77 -0.08 7.22
C LEU A 327 6.63 0.14 8.22
N ASP A 328 6.15 -0.96 8.77
CA ASP A 328 5.17 -0.98 9.86
C ASP A 328 5.75 -0.34 11.16
N PRO A 329 4.90 0.29 11.99
CA PRO A 329 5.32 1.09 13.15
C PRO A 329 6.05 0.29 14.24
N GLU A 330 5.89 -1.02 14.33
CA GLU A 330 6.60 -1.88 15.28
C GLU A 330 8.13 -1.73 15.19
N ALA A 331 8.66 -1.34 14.03
CA ALA A 331 10.08 -1.06 13.86
C ALA A 331 10.58 0.08 14.77
N SER A 332 9.76 1.10 15.06
CA SER A 332 10.17 2.27 15.85
C SER A 332 10.32 1.98 17.34
N VAL A 333 9.71 0.91 17.85
CA VAL A 333 9.79 0.49 19.26
C VAL A 333 11.24 0.27 19.70
N THR A 334 12.07 -0.26 18.81
CA THR A 334 13.49 -0.49 19.10
C THR A 334 14.25 0.82 19.36
N TYR A 335 13.89 1.89 18.65
CA TYR A 335 14.51 3.20 18.83
C TYR A 335 14.17 3.82 20.18
N VAL A 336 12.90 3.77 20.58
CA VAL A 336 12.44 4.23 21.90
C VAL A 336 13.16 3.50 23.03
N ASN A 337 13.30 2.17 22.92
CA ASN A 337 13.98 1.36 23.95
C ASN A 337 15.48 1.65 24.05
N THR A 338 16.16 1.88 22.92
CA THR A 338 17.57 2.27 22.91
C THR A 338 17.78 3.65 23.54
N ILE A 339 16.95 4.63 23.19
CA ILE A 339 17.00 5.99 23.77
C ILE A 339 16.80 5.93 25.28
N ARG A 340 15.79 5.17 25.74
CA ARG A 340 15.56 4.94 27.17
C ARG A 340 16.75 4.31 27.87
N THR A 341 17.39 3.33 27.23
CA THR A 341 18.58 2.65 27.78
C THR A 341 19.73 3.65 27.98
N ILE A 342 19.99 4.50 26.98
CA ILE A 342 21.01 5.55 27.07
C ILE A 342 20.66 6.54 28.18
N MET A 343 19.41 7.02 28.25
CA MET A 343 18.95 7.93 29.31
C MET A 343 19.12 7.34 30.71
N ALA A 344 18.72 6.07 30.90
CA ALA A 344 18.83 5.37 32.17
C ALA A 344 20.30 5.18 32.60
N ALA A 345 21.21 4.89 31.66
CA ALA A 345 22.64 4.83 31.93
C ALA A 345 23.22 6.18 32.40
N HIS A 346 22.54 7.29 32.09
CA HIS A 346 22.86 8.64 32.54
C HIS A 346 21.96 9.12 33.68
N GLY A 347 21.27 8.20 34.38
CA GLY A 347 20.43 8.52 35.55
C GLY A 347 19.15 9.28 35.24
N SER A 348 18.70 9.32 33.98
CA SER A 348 17.50 10.05 33.56
C SER A 348 16.32 9.12 33.28
N THR A 349 15.16 9.47 33.82
CA THR A 349 13.86 8.85 33.54
C THR A 349 12.86 9.86 32.97
N LYS A 350 13.37 10.97 32.42
CA LYS A 350 12.55 12.04 31.85
C LYS A 350 11.59 11.47 30.77
N PRO A 351 10.41 12.07 30.60
CA PRO A 351 9.47 11.64 29.58
C PRO A 351 10.10 11.75 28.18
N ILE A 352 9.70 10.84 27.30
CA ILE A 352 10.01 10.90 25.87
C ILE A 352 8.77 11.44 25.17
N TYR A 353 8.95 12.42 24.29
CA TYR A 353 7.96 12.89 23.34
C TYR A 353 8.40 12.48 21.93
N ILE A 354 7.50 11.86 21.18
CA ILE A 354 7.65 11.76 19.74
C ILE A 354 7.05 13.04 19.18
N SER A 355 7.90 14.03 18.86
CA SER A 355 7.46 15.33 18.32
C SER A 355 7.20 15.29 16.82
N GLU A 356 7.70 14.27 16.12
CA GLU A 356 7.27 13.94 14.76
C GLU A 356 7.36 12.44 14.49
N GLN A 357 6.31 11.88 13.91
CA GLN A 357 6.36 10.61 13.19
C GLN A 357 5.19 10.53 12.22
N GLY A 358 5.41 10.00 11.02
CA GLY A 358 4.36 9.93 10.00
C GLY A 358 4.63 8.93 8.90
N TRP A 359 3.58 8.68 8.11
CA TRP A 359 3.61 7.90 6.88
C TRP A 359 2.98 8.72 5.77
N ALA A 360 3.72 9.03 4.72
CA ALA A 360 3.22 9.79 3.60
C ALA A 360 2.46 8.91 2.60
N THR A 361 1.49 9.51 1.93
CA THR A 361 0.71 8.88 0.85
C THR A 361 1.22 9.32 -0.53
N GLY A 362 0.72 8.74 -1.63
CA GLY A 362 1.04 9.18 -2.99
C GLY A 362 1.73 8.12 -3.84
N THR A 363 2.55 8.56 -4.81
CA THR A 363 3.17 7.71 -5.83
C THR A 363 4.68 7.51 -5.63
N ASN A 364 5.26 8.09 -4.59
CA ASN A 364 6.66 7.90 -4.24
C ASN A 364 6.91 6.43 -3.79
N PRO A 365 8.05 5.80 -4.11
CA PRO A 365 8.35 4.44 -3.63
C PRO A 365 8.33 4.25 -2.10
N SER A 366 8.55 5.33 -1.34
CA SER A 366 8.47 5.33 0.14
C SER A 366 7.08 5.69 0.68
N ALA A 367 6.10 5.95 -0.19
CA ALA A 367 4.73 6.24 0.21
C ALA A 367 3.92 4.98 0.47
N VAL A 368 2.86 5.12 1.26
CA VAL A 368 1.88 4.08 1.56
C VAL A 368 0.48 4.46 1.09
N SER A 369 -0.46 3.51 1.12
CA SER A 369 -1.87 3.80 0.84
C SER A 369 -2.50 4.65 1.95
N GLU A 370 -3.57 5.40 1.66
CA GLU A 370 -4.32 6.14 2.70
C GLU A 370 -4.85 5.24 3.84
N PRO A 371 -5.41 4.04 3.58
CA PRO A 371 -5.74 3.09 4.64
C PRO A 371 -4.54 2.63 5.46
N THR A 372 -3.38 2.42 4.82
CA THR A 372 -2.12 2.07 5.50
C THR A 372 -1.64 3.19 6.42
N GLN A 373 -1.69 4.44 5.96
CA GLN A 373 -1.37 5.62 6.78
C GLN A 373 -2.26 5.67 8.03
N ALA A 374 -3.57 5.49 7.88
CA ALA A 374 -4.52 5.51 9.00
C ALA A 374 -4.20 4.43 10.05
N ARG A 375 -3.97 3.21 9.58
CA ARG A 375 -3.56 2.07 10.40
C ARG A 375 -2.26 2.34 11.16
N ASP A 376 -1.23 2.82 10.47
CA ASP A 376 0.12 2.90 11.03
C ASP A 376 0.28 4.08 11.98
N LEU A 377 -0.43 5.20 11.75
CA LEU A 377 -0.48 6.30 12.70
C LEU A 377 -1.12 5.89 14.03
N VAL A 378 -2.26 5.19 14.00
CA VAL A 378 -2.94 4.74 15.24
C VAL A 378 -2.11 3.67 15.96
N ARG A 379 -1.57 2.68 15.23
CA ARG A 379 -0.64 1.69 15.81
C ARG A 379 0.61 2.37 16.40
N GLY A 380 1.17 3.36 15.71
CA GLY A 380 2.32 4.15 16.17
C GLY A 380 2.05 4.83 17.51
N ASN A 381 0.90 5.52 17.64
CA ASN A 381 0.47 6.12 18.91
C ASN A 381 0.35 5.07 20.02
N LEU A 382 -0.39 3.98 19.76
CA LEU A 382 -0.62 2.91 20.75
C LEU A 382 0.68 2.24 21.20
N LEU A 383 1.58 1.93 20.27
CA LEU A 383 2.90 1.38 20.56
C LEU A 383 3.76 2.35 21.34
N ALA A 384 3.73 3.64 21.01
CA ALA A 384 4.44 4.67 21.74
C ALA A 384 3.96 4.72 23.20
N TYR A 385 2.65 4.81 23.44
CA TYR A 385 2.09 4.83 24.79
C TYR A 385 2.37 3.54 25.54
N GLY A 386 2.16 2.38 24.93
CA GLY A 386 2.46 1.07 25.51
C GLY A 386 3.94 0.91 25.88
N ASN A 387 4.83 1.63 25.20
CA ASN A 387 6.24 1.73 25.53
C ASN A 387 6.59 2.98 26.35
N GLY A 388 5.65 3.65 27.02
CA GLY A 388 5.92 4.74 27.96
C GLY A 388 6.33 6.09 27.34
N VAL A 389 6.03 6.31 26.07
CA VAL A 389 6.10 7.66 25.45
C VAL A 389 4.94 8.48 25.98
N ALA A 390 5.21 9.72 26.38
CA ALA A 390 4.25 10.58 27.06
C ALA A 390 3.40 11.42 26.09
N ARG A 391 3.95 11.78 24.92
CA ARG A 391 3.25 12.52 23.86
C ARG A 391 3.69 12.03 22.49
N TYR A 392 2.76 11.98 21.55
CA TYR A 392 3.01 11.58 20.17
C TYR A 392 2.40 12.60 19.23
N SER A 393 3.20 13.17 18.34
CA SER A 393 2.75 14.12 17.33
C SER A 393 2.86 13.53 15.94
N SER A 394 1.71 13.40 15.27
CA SER A 394 1.65 12.91 13.89
C SER A 394 2.12 14.01 12.94
N TYR A 395 3.17 13.76 12.16
CA TYR A 395 3.58 14.67 11.08
C TYR A 395 2.80 14.28 9.81
N ASN A 396 1.93 15.13 9.28
CA ASN A 396 1.49 16.44 9.76
C ASN A 396 -0.05 16.54 9.75
N PHE A 397 -0.62 17.66 10.21
CA PHE A 397 -2.09 17.78 10.22
C PHE A 397 -2.69 17.87 8.81
N MET A 398 -2.14 18.73 7.96
CA MET A 398 -2.64 19.00 6.61
C MET A 398 -1.55 18.70 5.58
N ASP A 399 -1.93 18.00 4.51
CA ASP A 399 -1.08 17.78 3.33
C ASP A 399 -0.51 19.14 2.88
N SER A 400 0.83 19.28 2.85
CA SER A 400 1.47 20.59 2.62
C SER A 400 1.39 21.06 1.15
N GLY A 401 1.01 20.17 0.23
CA GLY A 401 0.80 20.47 -1.19
C GLY A 401 -0.02 19.38 -1.89
N THR A 402 -0.12 19.45 -3.21
CA THR A 402 -0.97 18.54 -4.00
C THR A 402 -0.20 17.55 -4.89
N ASP A 403 1.11 17.75 -5.10
CA ASP A 403 1.94 16.84 -5.90
C ASP A 403 2.03 15.45 -5.23
N PRO A 404 1.50 14.38 -5.85
CA PRO A 404 1.51 13.04 -5.26
C PRO A 404 2.91 12.38 -5.28
N SER A 405 3.88 12.92 -6.01
CA SER A 405 5.25 12.38 -6.08
C SER A 405 6.18 12.96 -5.00
N ASN A 406 5.84 14.14 -4.47
CA ASN A 406 6.56 14.77 -3.37
C ASN A 406 6.03 14.25 -2.03
N ILE A 407 6.88 13.56 -1.28
CA ILE A 407 6.49 12.93 -0.02
C ILE A 407 6.02 13.95 1.03
N GLU A 408 6.68 15.11 1.10
CA GLU A 408 6.37 16.18 2.04
C GLU A 408 4.96 16.74 1.88
N HIS A 409 4.40 16.63 0.66
CA HIS A 409 3.05 17.11 0.37
C HIS A 409 1.96 16.20 0.92
N ARG A 410 2.28 14.98 1.40
CA ARG A 410 1.29 13.88 1.47
C ARG A 410 1.16 13.21 2.83
N PHE A 411 1.70 13.82 3.87
CA PHE A 411 1.69 13.34 5.27
C PHE A 411 0.40 13.65 6.04
N GLY A 412 -0.40 14.59 5.56
CA GLY A 412 -1.55 15.14 6.28
C GLY A 412 -2.55 14.10 6.79
N LEU A 413 -3.21 14.41 7.90
CA LEU A 413 -4.46 13.76 8.29
C LEU A 413 -5.64 14.27 7.44
N VAL A 414 -5.56 15.53 7.00
CA VAL A 414 -6.51 16.15 6.07
C VAL A 414 -5.81 16.60 4.79
N ARG A 415 -6.59 16.70 3.71
CA ARG A 415 -6.09 17.12 2.40
C ARG A 415 -5.73 18.60 2.38
N ASN A 416 -4.84 18.96 1.45
CA ASN A 416 -4.46 20.34 1.18
C ASN A 416 -5.69 21.17 0.76
N ARG A 417 -5.64 22.48 0.98
CA ARG A 417 -6.70 23.43 0.60
C ARG A 417 -6.98 23.47 -0.91
N LEU A 418 -5.98 23.12 -1.72
CA LEU A 418 -6.06 23.09 -3.17
C LEU A 418 -6.30 21.69 -3.73
N ASP A 419 -6.58 20.69 -2.86
CA ASP A 419 -6.86 19.34 -3.32
C ASP A 419 -8.15 19.29 -4.15
N SER A 420 -8.10 18.58 -5.28
CA SER A 420 -9.24 18.38 -6.17
C SER A 420 -10.45 17.72 -5.51
N ARG A 421 -10.25 16.95 -4.42
CA ARG A 421 -11.33 16.35 -3.63
C ARG A 421 -11.94 17.30 -2.61
N GLY A 422 -11.38 18.50 -2.43
CA GLY A 422 -11.89 19.54 -1.54
C GLY A 422 -10.92 19.95 -0.44
N ALA A 423 -11.03 21.20 0.00
CA ALA A 423 -10.17 21.77 1.02
C ALA A 423 -10.38 21.12 2.41
N LEU A 424 -9.28 20.72 3.06
CA LEU A 424 -9.26 20.16 4.42
C LEU A 424 -10.13 18.91 4.61
N VAL A 425 -10.48 18.24 3.51
CA VAL A 425 -11.27 17.02 3.55
C VAL A 425 -10.49 15.92 4.27
N PRO A 426 -11.12 15.12 5.16
CA PRO A 426 -10.44 14.11 5.96
C PRO A 426 -9.93 12.98 5.08
N LYS A 427 -8.67 12.61 5.29
CA LYS A 427 -8.18 11.29 4.90
C LYS A 427 -8.65 10.27 5.95
N PRO A 428 -8.61 8.96 5.65
CA PRO A 428 -8.96 7.91 6.63
C PRO A 428 -8.20 8.06 7.96
N SER A 429 -6.97 8.57 7.92
CA SER A 429 -6.11 8.81 9.09
C SER A 429 -6.69 9.83 10.08
N TYR A 430 -7.36 10.88 9.62
CA TYR A 430 -8.03 11.83 10.52
C TYR A 430 -9.11 11.14 11.35
N VAL A 431 -9.96 10.32 10.71
CA VAL A 431 -11.04 9.61 11.42
C VAL A 431 -10.46 8.57 12.38
N ALA A 432 -9.43 7.85 11.96
CA ALA A 432 -8.76 6.86 12.80
C ALA A 432 -8.15 7.47 14.08
N THR A 433 -7.45 8.61 13.94
CA THR A 433 -6.93 9.38 15.07
C THR A 433 -8.06 9.91 15.95
N ALA A 434 -9.16 10.41 15.35
CA ALA A 434 -10.30 10.93 16.09
C ALA A 434 -11.04 9.84 16.91
N VAL A 435 -11.09 8.61 16.39
CA VAL A 435 -11.62 7.46 17.13
C VAL A 435 -10.66 7.09 18.25
N LEU A 436 -9.35 6.99 18.00
CA LEU A 436 -8.36 6.73 19.06
C LEU A 436 -8.51 7.70 20.22
N ALA A 437 -8.57 9.01 19.94
CA ALA A 437 -8.74 10.04 20.96
C ALA A 437 -9.95 9.78 21.85
N ARG A 438 -11.12 9.47 21.26
CA ARG A 438 -12.35 9.16 22.00
C ARG A 438 -12.26 7.87 22.82
N GLN A 439 -11.45 6.91 22.38
CA GLN A 439 -11.28 5.64 23.09
C GLN A 439 -10.36 5.75 24.30
N ILE A 440 -9.46 6.74 24.33
CA ILE A 440 -8.44 6.85 25.38
C ILE A 440 -8.52 8.11 26.23
N ASP A 441 -9.30 9.12 25.83
CA ASP A 441 -9.38 10.43 26.53
C ASP A 441 -9.54 10.25 28.04
N GLU A 442 -8.63 10.87 28.80
CA GLU A 442 -8.55 10.81 30.27
C GLU A 442 -8.39 9.39 30.87
N LEU A 443 -8.19 8.35 30.04
CA LEU A 443 -8.02 6.98 30.52
C LEU A 443 -6.54 6.67 30.81
N PRO A 444 -6.19 6.33 32.06
CA PRO A 444 -4.82 5.94 32.41
C PRO A 444 -4.40 4.67 31.68
N LEU A 445 -3.16 4.66 31.16
CA LEU A 445 -2.55 3.46 30.60
C LEU A 445 -2.35 2.39 31.68
N VAL A 446 -2.77 1.15 31.40
CA VAL A 446 -2.49 -0.02 32.24
C VAL A 446 -1.20 -0.69 31.77
N GLY A 447 -1.03 -0.86 30.45
CA GLY A 447 0.18 -1.43 29.87
C GLY A 447 -0.05 -2.02 28.47
N GLN A 448 0.95 -2.76 28.01
CA GLN A 448 0.93 -3.46 26.72
C GLN A 448 1.26 -4.95 26.93
N THR A 449 0.51 -5.83 26.26
CA THR A 449 0.80 -7.26 26.18
C THR A 449 0.87 -7.73 24.73
N ARG A 450 1.33 -8.97 24.52
CA ARG A 450 1.40 -9.61 23.20
C ARG A 450 0.68 -10.95 23.23
N PHE A 451 0.14 -11.35 22.09
CA PHE A 451 -0.47 -12.66 21.88
C PHE A 451 -0.08 -13.22 20.50
N GLY A 452 -0.10 -14.54 20.35
CA GLY A 452 0.40 -15.20 19.14
C GLY A 452 1.85 -14.80 18.82
N SER A 453 2.23 -14.81 17.54
CA SER A 453 3.55 -14.36 17.08
C SER A 453 3.62 -12.84 16.87
N ASN A 454 2.51 -12.23 16.43
CA ASN A 454 2.46 -10.86 15.91
C ASN A 454 1.28 -10.03 16.43
N GLY A 455 0.63 -10.45 17.52
CA GLY A 455 -0.50 -9.76 18.14
C GLY A 455 -0.09 -8.80 19.26
N TYR A 456 -0.86 -7.72 19.41
CA TYR A 456 -0.66 -6.64 20.36
C TYR A 456 -1.97 -6.26 21.04
N ASP A 457 -1.90 -5.98 22.33
CA ASP A 457 -3.00 -5.46 23.16
C ASP A 457 -2.46 -4.33 24.04
N VAL A 458 -2.95 -3.10 23.81
CA VAL A 458 -2.66 -1.94 24.66
C VAL A 458 -3.91 -1.60 25.47
N THR A 459 -3.77 -1.59 26.80
CA THR A 459 -4.89 -1.54 27.72
C THR A 459 -4.93 -0.22 28.49
N PHE A 460 -6.13 0.36 28.60
CA PHE A 460 -6.42 1.57 29.37
C PHE A 460 -7.50 1.29 30.42
N ASN A 461 -7.43 1.96 31.56
CA ASN A 461 -8.39 1.82 32.65
C ASN A 461 -9.59 2.76 32.42
N ALA A 462 -10.78 2.20 32.22
CA ALA A 462 -12.02 2.96 32.00
C ALA A 462 -12.81 3.22 33.30
N GLY A 463 -12.27 2.84 34.45
CA GLY A 463 -12.91 3.00 35.76
C GLY A 463 -14.02 1.97 36.01
N GLY A 464 -14.47 1.85 37.26
CA GLY A 464 -15.58 0.96 37.63
C GLY A 464 -15.37 -0.53 37.32
N GLY A 465 -14.11 -0.98 37.21
CA GLY A 465 -13.75 -2.34 36.81
C GLY A 465 -13.80 -2.60 35.30
N GLN A 466 -13.94 -1.55 34.47
CA GLN A 466 -13.89 -1.65 33.01
C GLN A 466 -12.52 -1.24 32.47
N THR A 467 -12.16 -1.80 31.32
CA THR A 467 -10.96 -1.48 30.56
C THR A 467 -11.32 -1.21 29.09
N VAL A 468 -10.44 -0.49 28.39
CA VAL A 468 -10.41 -0.41 26.93
C VAL A 468 -9.15 -1.12 26.45
N HIS A 469 -9.31 -2.11 25.58
CA HIS A 469 -8.21 -2.84 24.94
C HIS A 469 -8.14 -2.47 23.46
N ALA A 470 -7.02 -1.94 23.00
CA ALA A 470 -6.73 -1.73 21.59
C ALA A 470 -5.95 -2.93 21.05
N VAL A 471 -6.59 -3.71 20.17
CA VAL A 471 -6.12 -5.04 19.75
C VAL A 471 -5.87 -5.09 18.25
N TRP A 472 -4.69 -5.56 17.83
CA TRP A 472 -4.36 -5.80 16.42
C TRP A 472 -3.35 -6.94 16.25
N SER A 473 -3.21 -7.45 15.03
CA SER A 473 -2.21 -8.45 14.65
C SER A 473 -1.78 -8.28 13.19
N ALA A 474 -0.48 -8.33 12.94
CA ALA A 474 0.04 -8.36 11.56
C ALA A 474 -0.28 -9.68 10.84
N THR A 475 -0.62 -10.73 11.58
CA THR A 475 -1.14 -12.00 11.05
C THR A 475 -2.61 -12.11 11.45
N PRO A 476 -3.56 -11.83 10.54
CA PRO A 476 -4.99 -11.83 10.86
C PRO A 476 -5.45 -13.14 11.49
N GLY A 477 -6.25 -13.06 12.54
CA GLY A 477 -6.83 -14.23 13.21
C GLY A 477 -7.91 -13.83 14.21
N VAL A 478 -8.66 -14.81 14.70
CA VAL A 478 -9.65 -14.57 15.75
C VAL A 478 -8.98 -14.65 17.12
N VAL A 479 -9.35 -13.74 18.01
CA VAL A 479 -8.93 -13.73 19.42
C VAL A 479 -10.14 -13.71 20.33
N ALA A 480 -10.00 -14.32 21.50
CA ALA A 480 -10.98 -14.29 22.58
C ALA A 480 -10.56 -13.26 23.63
N ALA A 481 -11.49 -12.41 24.04
CA ALA A 481 -11.39 -11.60 25.25
C ALA A 481 -12.21 -12.27 26.36
N THR A 482 -11.62 -12.38 27.56
CA THR A 482 -12.30 -12.97 28.72
C THR A 482 -13.00 -11.88 29.50
N ALA A 483 -14.28 -12.07 29.82
CA ALA A 483 -15.10 -11.14 30.61
C ALA A 483 -16.13 -11.95 31.43
N PRO A 484 -16.71 -11.40 32.52
CA PRO A 484 -17.75 -12.08 33.28
C PRO A 484 -18.89 -12.59 32.39
N ALA A 485 -19.32 -13.85 32.57
CA ALA A 485 -20.37 -14.45 31.76
C ALA A 485 -21.64 -13.57 31.72
N GLY A 486 -22.18 -13.34 30.53
CA GLY A 486 -23.35 -12.47 30.31
C GLY A 486 -23.07 -10.97 30.39
N SER A 487 -21.85 -10.53 30.68
CA SER A 487 -21.47 -9.11 30.58
C SER A 487 -21.31 -8.68 29.13
N THR A 488 -21.44 -7.38 28.88
CA THR A 488 -21.31 -6.80 27.54
C THR A 488 -19.89 -6.28 27.29
N VAL A 489 -19.42 -6.46 26.06
CA VAL A 489 -18.20 -5.85 25.53
C VAL A 489 -18.57 -5.04 24.30
N GLN A 490 -18.34 -3.73 24.34
CA GLN A 490 -18.47 -2.85 23.19
C GLN A 490 -17.22 -3.01 22.31
N VAL A 491 -17.40 -3.36 21.05
CA VAL A 491 -16.34 -3.42 20.04
C VAL A 491 -16.49 -2.21 19.12
N THR A 492 -15.44 -1.40 18.99
CA THR A 492 -15.39 -0.24 18.10
C THR A 492 -14.27 -0.45 17.09
N ASP A 493 -14.57 -0.37 15.80
CA ASP A 493 -13.53 -0.44 14.77
C ASP A 493 -12.71 0.86 14.70
N MET A 494 -11.63 0.87 13.90
CA MET A 494 -10.77 2.05 13.75
C MET A 494 -11.49 3.28 13.18
N TYR A 495 -12.69 3.14 12.61
CA TYR A 495 -13.46 4.23 12.02
C TYR A 495 -14.71 4.60 12.85
N GLY A 496 -14.89 3.98 14.01
CA GLY A 496 -15.91 4.34 14.99
C GLY A 496 -17.22 3.55 14.87
N ALA A 497 -17.29 2.53 14.00
CA ALA A 497 -18.45 1.65 13.95
C ALA A 497 -18.47 0.75 15.19
N GLU A 498 -19.61 0.73 15.87
CA GLU A 498 -19.77 0.03 17.15
C GLU A 498 -20.62 -1.25 17.00
N THR A 499 -20.23 -2.30 17.71
CA THR A 499 -20.99 -3.54 17.86
C THR A 499 -20.92 -3.99 19.31
N THR A 500 -22.06 -4.33 19.92
CA THR A 500 -22.09 -4.86 21.29
C THR A 500 -22.11 -6.38 21.25
N LEU A 501 -21.11 -7.00 21.88
CA LEU A 501 -21.05 -8.44 22.11
C LEU A 501 -21.39 -8.75 23.57
N THR A 502 -21.84 -9.96 23.84
CA THR A 502 -22.15 -10.49 25.16
C THR A 502 -21.30 -11.71 25.44
N ALA A 503 -20.58 -11.71 26.56
CA ALA A 503 -19.75 -12.83 26.96
C ALA A 503 -20.60 -14.10 27.14
N ASP A 504 -20.11 -15.21 26.57
CA ASP A 504 -20.81 -16.49 26.62
C ASP A 504 -20.83 -17.10 28.04
N ALA A 505 -21.37 -18.32 28.18
CA ALA A 505 -21.41 -19.01 29.47
C ALA A 505 -20.00 -19.31 30.04
N GLY A 506 -18.99 -19.42 29.17
CA GLY A 506 -17.59 -19.56 29.56
C GLY A 506 -16.89 -18.23 29.85
N GLY A 507 -17.56 -17.09 29.64
CA GLY A 507 -17.02 -15.77 29.86
C GLY A 507 -16.15 -15.24 28.71
N HIS A 508 -16.50 -15.52 27.46
CA HIS A 508 -15.71 -15.07 26.31
C HIS A 508 -16.54 -14.32 25.26
N VAL A 509 -15.89 -13.34 24.61
CA VAL A 509 -16.30 -12.77 23.32
C VAL A 509 -15.16 -12.92 22.33
N TRP A 510 -15.47 -13.00 21.03
CA TRP A 510 -14.49 -13.22 19.97
C TRP A 510 -14.48 -12.12 18.93
N VAL A 511 -13.30 -11.67 18.54
CA VAL A 511 -13.14 -10.67 17.49
C VAL A 511 -12.02 -11.05 16.53
N THR A 512 -12.12 -10.65 15.26
CA THR A 512 -10.96 -10.71 14.37
C THR A 512 -9.95 -9.61 14.74
N ALA A 513 -8.73 -10.02 15.12
CA ALA A 513 -7.57 -9.14 15.21
C ALA A 513 -6.82 -9.18 13.88
N GLY A 514 -7.04 -8.15 13.05
CA GLY A 514 -6.29 -7.92 11.81
C GLY A 514 -5.25 -6.81 11.97
N PRO A 515 -4.66 -6.32 10.87
CA PRO A 515 -3.67 -5.25 10.92
C PRO A 515 -4.26 -3.90 11.37
N ASN A 516 -5.58 -3.71 11.22
CA ASN A 516 -6.28 -2.53 11.73
C ASN A 516 -6.67 -2.75 13.21
N PRO A 517 -6.34 -1.82 14.12
CA PRO A 517 -6.78 -1.90 15.51
C PRO A 517 -8.29 -1.94 15.68
N VAL A 518 -8.75 -2.75 16.62
CA VAL A 518 -10.12 -2.76 17.15
C VAL A 518 -10.07 -2.43 18.64
N TYR A 519 -11.06 -1.70 19.13
CA TYR A 519 -11.15 -1.31 20.54
C TYR A 519 -12.23 -2.12 21.25
N LEU A 520 -11.90 -2.80 22.34
CA LEU A 520 -12.84 -3.57 23.15
C LEU A 520 -12.98 -2.88 24.51
N LYS A 521 -14.18 -2.37 24.80
CA LYS A 521 -14.52 -1.76 26.09
C LYS A 521 -15.47 -2.65 26.88
N GLY A 522 -15.06 -3.04 28.10
CA GLY A 522 -15.88 -3.86 28.99
C GLY A 522 -15.13 -4.29 30.24
N ALA A 523 -15.73 -5.16 31.06
CA ALA A 523 -15.08 -5.76 32.22
C ALA A 523 -14.13 -6.90 31.80
N ILE A 524 -13.16 -6.60 30.94
CA ILE A 524 -12.25 -7.58 30.36
C ILE A 524 -11.15 -7.91 31.37
N THR A 525 -10.87 -9.19 31.52
CA THR A 525 -9.87 -9.71 32.46
C THR A 525 -8.86 -10.59 31.74
N GLY A 526 -7.58 -10.42 32.04
CA GLY A 526 -6.53 -11.26 31.46
C GLY A 526 -6.16 -10.90 30.01
N PRO A 527 -5.28 -11.69 29.38
CA PRO A 527 -4.77 -11.41 28.04
C PRO A 527 -5.74 -11.83 26.94
N MET A 528 -5.56 -11.28 25.75
CA MET A 528 -6.19 -11.77 24.52
C MET A 528 -5.66 -13.17 24.15
N LEU A 529 -6.56 -14.10 23.81
CA LEU A 529 -6.22 -15.49 23.53
C LEU A 529 -6.50 -15.84 22.06
N PRO A 530 -5.49 -16.24 21.24
CA PRO A 530 -5.73 -16.72 19.89
C PRO A 530 -6.74 -17.88 19.88
N SER A 531 -7.67 -17.86 18.93
CA SER A 531 -8.76 -18.82 18.87
C SER A 531 -9.08 -19.25 17.44
N SER A 532 -9.48 -20.51 17.29
CA SER A 532 -10.03 -21.08 16.07
C SER A 532 -11.54 -21.36 16.17
N ARG A 533 -12.22 -20.83 17.21
CA ARG A 533 -13.66 -21.07 17.45
C ARG A 533 -14.50 -20.62 16.25
N PHE A 534 -14.14 -19.50 15.64
CA PHE A 534 -14.80 -18.96 14.46
C PHE A 534 -13.79 -18.65 13.35
N ALA A 535 -14.21 -18.77 12.10
CA ALA A 535 -13.49 -18.27 10.95
C ALA A 535 -14.48 -17.78 9.87
N LEU A 536 -14.15 -16.68 9.21
CA LEU A 536 -14.90 -16.16 8.06
C LEU A 536 -14.01 -16.23 6.82
N SER A 537 -14.54 -16.80 5.73
CA SER A 537 -13.91 -16.78 4.42
C SER A 537 -14.91 -16.27 3.39
N VAL A 538 -14.47 -15.39 2.50
CA VAL A 538 -15.28 -14.84 1.42
C VAL A 538 -14.55 -15.11 0.10
N ALA A 539 -15.27 -15.62 -0.89
CA ALA A 539 -14.73 -15.87 -2.22
C ALA A 539 -14.36 -14.54 -2.91
N PRO A 540 -13.45 -14.55 -3.91
CA PRO A 540 -13.16 -13.36 -4.69
C PRO A 540 -14.44 -12.71 -5.24
N GLU A 541 -14.59 -11.41 -4.98
CA GLU A 541 -15.77 -10.65 -5.39
C GLU A 541 -15.59 -10.15 -6.83
N ILE A 542 -16.66 -10.29 -7.61
CA ILE A 542 -16.80 -9.69 -8.93
C ILE A 542 -17.82 -8.55 -8.79
N ALA A 543 -17.43 -7.34 -9.17
CA ALA A 543 -18.35 -6.20 -9.11
C ALA A 543 -19.59 -6.46 -9.98
N GLY A 544 -20.77 -6.19 -9.43
CA GLY A 544 -22.08 -6.49 -9.98
C GLY A 544 -22.68 -7.82 -9.52
N ASP A 545 -21.89 -8.74 -8.95
CA ASP A 545 -22.36 -10.00 -8.36
C ASP A 545 -22.38 -9.91 -6.82
N PRO A 546 -23.27 -10.66 -6.13
CA PRO A 546 -23.19 -10.82 -4.69
C PRO A 546 -21.89 -11.52 -4.26
N ALA A 547 -21.19 -10.99 -3.26
CA ALA A 547 -20.05 -11.69 -2.68
C ALA A 547 -20.55 -12.83 -1.78
N THR A 548 -20.02 -14.03 -1.93
CA THR A 548 -20.41 -15.22 -1.17
C THR A 548 -19.26 -15.77 -0.35
N GLY A 549 -19.57 -16.37 0.79
CA GLY A 549 -18.57 -16.94 1.67
C GLY A 549 -19.13 -17.99 2.63
N THR A 550 -18.31 -18.36 3.59
CA THR A 550 -18.63 -19.35 4.62
C THR A 550 -18.14 -18.86 5.97
N LEU A 551 -19.01 -18.92 6.98
CA LEU A 551 -18.62 -18.90 8.38
C LEU A 551 -18.41 -20.36 8.85
N THR A 552 -17.30 -20.61 9.53
CA THR A 552 -17.01 -21.86 10.23
C THR A 552 -17.12 -21.65 11.73
N PHE A 553 -17.82 -22.55 12.44
CA PHE A 553 -17.88 -22.62 13.90
C PHE A 553 -17.37 -23.99 14.37
N THR A 554 -16.23 -24.00 15.07
CA THR A 554 -15.68 -25.18 15.75
C THR A 554 -16.09 -25.14 17.23
N ASN A 555 -16.80 -26.17 17.68
CA ASN A 555 -17.32 -26.27 19.05
C ASN A 555 -16.42 -27.15 19.94
N PRO A 556 -15.61 -26.57 20.82
CA PRO A 556 -14.81 -27.34 21.78
C PRO A 556 -15.60 -27.77 23.02
N ASP A 557 -16.83 -27.26 23.21
CA ASP A 557 -17.60 -27.42 24.43
C ASP A 557 -18.28 -28.79 24.49
N ALA A 558 -18.65 -29.24 25.70
CA ALA A 558 -19.26 -30.54 25.93
C ALA A 558 -20.77 -30.59 25.59
N VAL A 559 -21.33 -29.50 25.07
CA VAL A 559 -22.76 -29.36 24.75
C VAL A 559 -22.96 -28.93 23.30
N THR A 560 -24.12 -29.25 22.75
CA THR A 560 -24.52 -28.75 21.44
C THR A 560 -24.92 -27.28 21.54
N HIS A 561 -24.43 -26.46 20.62
CA HIS A 561 -24.80 -25.05 20.53
C HIS A 561 -25.67 -24.77 19.30
N ALA A 562 -26.70 -23.94 19.47
CA ALA A 562 -27.40 -23.33 18.36
C ALA A 562 -26.72 -22.00 18.01
N PHE A 563 -26.58 -21.70 16.72
CA PHE A 563 -25.96 -20.45 16.29
C PHE A 563 -26.67 -19.82 15.09
N THR A 564 -26.58 -18.49 15.01
CA THR A 564 -26.98 -17.67 13.86
C THR A 564 -25.85 -16.73 13.47
N VAL A 565 -25.81 -16.34 12.21
CA VAL A 565 -24.76 -15.56 11.57
C VAL A 565 -25.44 -14.43 10.80
N ALA A 566 -25.24 -13.20 11.24
CA ALA A 566 -25.73 -12.01 10.55
C ALA A 566 -24.60 -11.44 9.67
N ALA A 567 -24.79 -11.45 8.35
CA ALA A 567 -23.83 -10.96 7.37
C ALA A 567 -24.58 -10.36 6.16
N GLY A 568 -24.12 -9.22 5.65
CA GLY A 568 -24.71 -8.61 4.45
C GLY A 568 -26.19 -8.25 4.55
N GLY A 569 -26.73 -8.07 5.75
CA GLY A 569 -28.16 -7.81 6.00
C GLY A 569 -29.05 -9.06 5.97
N ALA A 570 -28.47 -10.26 5.90
CA ALA A 570 -29.17 -11.54 5.98
C ALA A 570 -28.69 -12.35 7.19
N GLU A 571 -29.52 -13.30 7.64
CA GLU A 571 -29.18 -14.25 8.70
C GLU A 571 -29.21 -15.69 8.19
N THR A 572 -28.17 -16.46 8.55
CA THR A 572 -28.11 -17.92 8.36
C THR A 572 -27.75 -18.58 9.69
N GLY A 573 -27.88 -19.90 9.83
CA GLY A 573 -27.60 -20.53 11.12
C GLY A 573 -27.72 -22.05 11.11
N GLY A 574 -27.52 -22.65 12.28
CA GLY A 574 -27.57 -24.09 12.47
C GLY A 574 -27.27 -24.49 13.91
N SER A 575 -26.84 -25.74 14.08
CA SER A 575 -26.39 -26.29 15.36
C SER A 575 -25.07 -27.02 15.19
N VAL A 576 -24.22 -27.00 16.21
CA VAL A 576 -22.93 -27.69 16.22
C VAL A 576 -22.81 -28.59 17.46
N ALA A 577 -22.58 -29.89 17.23
CA ALA A 577 -22.43 -30.88 18.30
C ALA A 577 -21.08 -30.73 19.04
N PRO A 578 -20.94 -31.32 20.24
CA PRO A 578 -19.67 -31.32 20.97
C PRO A 578 -18.51 -31.87 20.14
N GLY A 579 -17.38 -31.15 20.12
CA GLY A 579 -16.18 -31.53 19.38
C GLY A 579 -16.31 -31.48 17.84
N ALA A 580 -17.44 -31.00 17.32
CA ALA A 580 -17.69 -30.91 15.89
C ALA A 580 -17.41 -29.51 15.34
N THR A 581 -17.33 -29.43 14.00
CA THR A 581 -17.29 -28.18 13.25
C THR A 581 -18.51 -28.11 12.35
N ALA A 582 -19.20 -26.97 12.35
CA ALA A 582 -20.30 -26.66 11.45
C ALA A 582 -19.94 -25.45 10.58
N THR A 583 -20.61 -25.33 9.44
CA THR A 583 -20.47 -24.18 8.54
C THR A 583 -21.84 -23.58 8.25
N ALA A 584 -21.86 -22.27 7.98
CA ALA A 584 -23.03 -21.55 7.49
C ALA A 584 -22.63 -20.66 6.32
N PRO A 585 -23.40 -20.64 5.21
CA PRO A 585 -23.12 -19.76 4.10
C PRO A 585 -23.39 -18.30 4.51
N VAL A 586 -22.58 -17.38 3.98
CA VAL A 586 -22.81 -15.94 4.08
C VAL A 586 -22.86 -15.33 2.69
N ALA A 587 -23.63 -14.26 2.54
CA ALA A 587 -23.72 -13.50 1.30
C ALA A 587 -23.80 -12.01 1.60
N TYR A 588 -23.18 -11.20 0.74
CA TYR A 588 -23.22 -9.74 0.80
C TYR A 588 -23.87 -9.22 -0.48
N PRO A 589 -24.65 -8.13 -0.42
CA PRO A 589 -25.30 -7.56 -1.59
C PRO A 589 -24.32 -7.25 -2.71
N ALA A 590 -24.78 -7.41 -3.96
CA ALA A 590 -24.03 -7.03 -5.14
C ALA A 590 -23.69 -5.52 -5.11
N GLN A 591 -22.47 -5.19 -5.52
CA GLN A 591 -21.93 -3.83 -5.53
C GLN A 591 -21.14 -3.61 -6.82
N ASP A 592 -21.24 -2.42 -7.42
CA ASP A 592 -20.59 -2.12 -8.71
C ASP A 592 -19.14 -1.63 -8.55
N SER A 593 -18.78 -1.22 -7.34
CA SER A 593 -17.45 -0.74 -6.97
C SER A 593 -16.42 -1.86 -6.92
N THR A 594 -15.20 -1.51 -7.33
CA THR A 594 -14.03 -2.40 -7.30
C THR A 594 -13.03 -1.93 -6.26
N GLY A 595 -12.04 -2.77 -5.95
CA GLY A 595 -10.95 -2.46 -5.01
C GLY A 595 -11.05 -3.23 -3.69
N PRO A 596 -10.21 -2.88 -2.69
CA PRO A 596 -10.18 -3.56 -1.41
C PRO A 596 -11.54 -3.55 -0.70
N ARG A 597 -11.90 -4.69 -0.11
CA ARG A 597 -13.14 -4.88 0.65
C ARG A 597 -12.87 -5.54 2.00
N THR A 598 -13.57 -5.09 3.03
CA THR A 598 -13.67 -5.80 4.32
C THR A 598 -15.10 -6.27 4.52
N TYR A 599 -15.24 -7.56 4.83
CA TYR A 599 -16.49 -8.24 5.10
C TYR A 599 -16.56 -8.56 6.58
N SER A 600 -17.72 -8.40 7.20
CA SER A 600 -17.95 -8.72 8.61
C SER A 600 -19.20 -9.56 8.81
N ALA A 601 -19.16 -10.41 9.82
CA ALA A 601 -20.28 -11.19 10.29
C ALA A 601 -20.35 -11.16 11.82
N THR A 602 -21.56 -10.96 12.35
CA THR A 602 -21.84 -11.14 13.78
C THR A 602 -22.36 -12.55 14.01
N VAL A 603 -21.78 -13.27 14.97
CA VAL A 603 -22.20 -14.64 15.34
C VAL A 603 -22.91 -14.62 16.67
N THR A 604 -24.13 -15.14 16.67
CA THR A 604 -24.96 -15.30 17.87
C THR A 604 -25.03 -16.77 18.25
N VAL A 605 -24.61 -17.12 19.46
CA VAL A 605 -24.64 -18.49 20.01
C VAL A 605 -25.59 -18.53 21.20
N ASP A 606 -26.54 -19.47 21.20
CA ASP A 606 -27.57 -19.64 22.23
C ASP A 606 -28.25 -18.32 22.63
N GLY A 607 -28.60 -17.51 21.62
CA GLY A 607 -29.30 -16.23 21.78
C GLY A 607 -28.42 -15.04 22.20
N ARG A 608 -27.09 -15.19 22.25
CA ARG A 608 -26.14 -14.10 22.59
C ARG A 608 -25.21 -13.81 21.42
N ALA A 609 -25.11 -12.55 20.98
CA ALA A 609 -24.09 -12.12 20.02
C ALA A 609 -22.71 -12.21 20.68
N VAL A 610 -21.92 -13.23 20.35
CA VAL A 610 -20.65 -13.54 21.02
C VAL A 610 -19.43 -13.19 20.19
N ALA A 611 -19.57 -13.06 18.86
CA ALA A 611 -18.43 -12.79 18.00
C ALA A 611 -18.70 -11.75 16.91
N LEU A 612 -17.68 -10.95 16.60
CA LEU A 612 -17.58 -10.13 15.40
C LEU A 612 -16.34 -10.54 14.61
N VAL A 613 -16.55 -11.29 13.53
CA VAL A 613 -15.46 -11.78 12.69
C VAL A 613 -15.44 -11.07 11.34
N SER A 614 -14.25 -10.89 10.79
CA SER A 614 -14.04 -10.24 9.50
C SER A 614 -13.08 -10.99 8.60
N ALA A 615 -13.22 -10.74 7.30
CA ALA A 615 -12.34 -11.21 6.24
C ALA A 615 -12.08 -10.06 5.25
N THR A 616 -10.90 -10.05 4.62
CA THR A 616 -10.54 -9.05 3.60
C THR A 616 -10.51 -9.70 2.23
N GLY A 617 -10.90 -8.94 1.20
CA GLY A 617 -10.80 -9.35 -0.20
C GLY A 617 -10.62 -8.15 -1.12
N THR A 618 -10.69 -8.40 -2.42
CA THR A 618 -10.63 -7.35 -3.45
C THR A 618 -11.74 -7.62 -4.46
N ALA A 619 -12.64 -6.65 -4.64
CA ALA A 619 -13.63 -6.66 -5.70
C ALA A 619 -12.96 -6.35 -7.04
N THR A 620 -13.14 -7.23 -8.03
CA THR A 620 -12.54 -7.08 -9.36
C THR A 620 -13.58 -6.67 -10.41
N PRO A 621 -13.17 -5.96 -11.48
CA PRO A 621 -14.09 -5.64 -12.57
C PRO A 621 -14.69 -6.90 -13.22
N PRO A 622 -15.97 -6.90 -13.60
CA PRO A 622 -16.61 -8.06 -14.21
C PRO A 622 -16.12 -8.32 -15.64
N LEU A 623 -15.65 -7.30 -16.34
CA LEU A 623 -15.11 -7.40 -17.70
C LEU A 623 -13.61 -7.13 -17.70
N SER A 624 -12.88 -7.87 -18.53
CA SER A 624 -11.47 -7.62 -18.82
C SER A 624 -11.18 -7.77 -20.31
N VAL A 625 -10.17 -7.04 -20.77
CA VAL A 625 -9.68 -7.08 -22.15
C VAL A 625 -8.21 -7.49 -22.15
N THR A 626 -7.88 -8.52 -22.92
CA THR A 626 -6.48 -8.89 -23.21
C THR A 626 -6.30 -9.08 -24.71
N ALA A 627 -5.06 -9.08 -25.18
CA ALA A 627 -4.76 -9.50 -26.53
C ALA A 627 -3.48 -10.31 -26.59
N SER A 628 -3.42 -11.28 -27.51
CA SER A 628 -2.25 -12.10 -27.78
C SER A 628 -1.83 -11.96 -29.24
N HIS A 629 -0.52 -11.95 -29.46
CA HIS A 629 0.05 -12.18 -30.79
C HIS A 629 -0.11 -13.67 -31.14
N VAL A 630 -0.80 -13.95 -32.24
CA VAL A 630 -1.08 -15.29 -32.71
C VAL A 630 -0.53 -15.45 -34.12
N VAL A 631 0.13 -16.58 -34.38
CA VAL A 631 0.51 -16.96 -35.75
C VAL A 631 -0.47 -18.03 -36.22
N ASN A 632 -1.19 -17.77 -37.31
CA ASN A 632 -2.16 -18.72 -37.83
C ASN A 632 -1.50 -19.90 -38.58
N GLY A 633 -2.28 -20.93 -38.92
CA GLY A 633 -1.76 -22.12 -39.64
C GLY A 633 -1.18 -21.85 -41.04
N ALA A 634 -1.32 -20.63 -41.56
CA ALA A 634 -0.72 -20.17 -42.81
C ALA A 634 0.52 -19.27 -42.58
N GLY A 635 0.98 -19.12 -41.33
CA GLY A 635 2.16 -18.31 -40.98
C GLY A 635 1.92 -16.81 -40.98
N LYS A 636 0.67 -16.34 -40.89
CA LYS A 636 0.35 -14.91 -40.79
C LYS A 636 0.11 -14.49 -39.34
N ASP A 637 0.60 -13.30 -39.01
CA ASP A 637 0.39 -12.66 -37.72
C ASP A 637 -1.06 -12.16 -37.58
N LEU A 638 -1.65 -12.49 -36.45
CA LEU A 638 -2.97 -12.06 -36.00
C LEU A 638 -2.81 -11.44 -34.61
N LEU A 639 -3.64 -10.44 -34.31
CA LEU A 639 -3.87 -10.00 -32.95
C LEU A 639 -5.21 -10.57 -32.49
N ARG A 640 -5.18 -11.45 -31.50
CA ARG A 640 -6.39 -12.06 -30.91
C ARG A 640 -6.80 -11.27 -29.70
N PHE A 641 -7.90 -10.53 -29.79
CA PHE A 641 -8.51 -9.88 -28.64
C PHE A 641 -9.39 -10.87 -27.88
N ARG A 642 -9.37 -10.76 -26.55
CA ARG A 642 -10.22 -11.50 -25.63
C ARG A 642 -10.97 -10.53 -24.75
N VAL A 643 -12.28 -10.64 -24.76
CA VAL A 643 -13.15 -9.97 -23.79
C VAL A 643 -13.74 -11.04 -22.89
N THR A 644 -13.33 -11.04 -21.62
CA THR A 644 -13.78 -12.02 -20.62
C THR A 644 -14.76 -11.36 -19.68
N ASN A 645 -15.92 -12.01 -19.51
CA ASN A 645 -16.90 -11.70 -18.50
C ASN A 645 -16.77 -12.72 -17.36
N ALA A 646 -16.31 -12.26 -16.20
CA ALA A 646 -16.18 -13.05 -14.98
C ALA A 646 -17.46 -13.06 -14.13
N SER A 647 -18.46 -12.24 -14.50
CA SER A 647 -19.71 -12.18 -13.74
C SER A 647 -20.63 -13.36 -14.03
N SER A 648 -21.56 -13.57 -13.11
CA SER A 648 -22.64 -14.56 -13.20
C SER A 648 -23.79 -14.16 -14.15
N HIS A 649 -23.67 -13.00 -14.80
CA HIS A 649 -24.70 -12.41 -15.66
C HIS A 649 -24.15 -12.04 -17.04
N ASP A 650 -25.04 -11.98 -18.03
CA ASP A 650 -24.69 -11.54 -19.38
C ASP A 650 -24.45 -10.02 -19.40
N LEU A 651 -23.33 -9.58 -20.00
CA LEU A 651 -22.95 -8.17 -20.03
C LEU A 651 -22.89 -7.62 -21.47
N PRO A 652 -23.70 -6.59 -21.80
CA PRO A 652 -23.65 -5.95 -23.10
C PRO A 652 -22.41 -5.06 -23.23
N VAL A 653 -21.85 -5.00 -24.43
CA VAL A 653 -20.74 -4.11 -24.78
C VAL A 653 -21.08 -3.28 -26.01
N ALA A 654 -20.69 -2.01 -26.01
CA ALA A 654 -20.97 -1.09 -27.11
C ALA A 654 -19.97 -1.23 -28.28
N GLY A 655 -18.85 -1.93 -28.05
CA GLY A 655 -17.82 -2.26 -29.04
C GLY A 655 -16.42 -2.25 -28.44
N LEU A 656 -15.46 -2.84 -29.15
CA LEU A 656 -14.04 -2.86 -28.81
C LEU A 656 -13.28 -2.12 -29.91
N ASP A 657 -12.88 -0.89 -29.64
CA ASP A 657 -12.09 -0.09 -30.57
C ASP A 657 -10.62 -0.45 -30.39
N TRP A 658 -9.91 -0.78 -31.46
CA TRP A 658 -8.52 -1.21 -31.40
C TRP A 658 -7.65 -0.48 -32.43
N ALA A 659 -6.35 -0.41 -32.15
CA ALA A 659 -5.34 0.10 -33.06
C ALA A 659 -4.03 -0.67 -32.90
N SER A 660 -3.31 -0.88 -34.00
CA SER A 660 -1.96 -1.45 -34.07
C SER A 660 -1.23 -0.91 -35.28
N GLY A 661 -0.15 -0.13 -35.06
CA GLY A 661 0.52 0.59 -36.15
C GLY A 661 -0.42 1.57 -36.86
N THR A 662 -0.56 1.43 -38.18
CA THR A 662 -1.51 2.23 -38.98
C THR A 662 -2.90 1.60 -39.11
N SER A 663 -3.08 0.38 -38.63
CA SER A 663 -4.35 -0.34 -38.66
C SER A 663 -5.20 -0.01 -37.42
N SER A 664 -6.51 0.16 -37.61
CA SER A 664 -7.46 0.32 -36.51
C SER A 664 -8.85 -0.13 -36.94
N GLY A 665 -9.74 -0.36 -35.97
CA GLY A 665 -11.13 -0.70 -36.23
C GLY A 665 -11.94 -0.90 -34.96
N THR A 666 -13.21 -1.27 -35.14
CA THR A 666 -14.13 -1.61 -34.05
C THR A 666 -14.60 -3.04 -34.21
N LEU A 667 -14.49 -3.83 -33.14
CA LEU A 667 -14.99 -5.20 -33.04
C LEU A 667 -16.16 -5.26 -32.04
N LEU A 668 -16.91 -6.36 -32.01
CA LEU A 668 -17.91 -6.63 -30.97
C LEU A 668 -18.97 -5.53 -30.76
N ALA A 669 -19.26 -4.70 -31.77
CA ALA A 669 -20.22 -3.61 -31.65
C ALA A 669 -21.62 -4.15 -31.36
N GLY A 670 -22.20 -3.76 -30.22
CA GLY A 670 -23.52 -4.22 -29.78
C GLY A 670 -23.57 -5.70 -29.36
N CYS A 671 -22.43 -6.35 -29.12
CA CYS A 671 -22.40 -7.74 -28.65
C CYS A 671 -22.77 -7.85 -27.17
N THR A 672 -23.19 -9.04 -26.77
CA THR A 672 -23.30 -9.45 -25.36
C THR A 672 -22.26 -10.52 -25.06
N ILE A 673 -21.48 -10.30 -24.01
CA ILE A 673 -20.52 -11.26 -23.49
C ILE A 673 -21.26 -12.09 -22.44
N GLY A 674 -21.45 -13.38 -22.73
CA GLY A 674 -22.21 -14.26 -21.84
C GLY A 674 -21.58 -14.38 -20.45
N ALA A 675 -22.38 -14.71 -19.44
CA ALA A 675 -21.92 -14.99 -18.08
C ALA A 675 -20.77 -16.01 -18.08
N ASN A 676 -19.73 -15.77 -17.28
CA ASN A 676 -18.54 -16.63 -17.16
C ASN A 676 -17.92 -17.04 -18.52
N ALA A 677 -18.02 -16.18 -19.54
CA ALA A 677 -17.58 -16.49 -20.89
C ALA A 677 -16.50 -15.53 -21.40
N THR A 678 -15.65 -16.04 -22.28
CA THR A 678 -14.73 -15.25 -23.08
C THR A 678 -15.19 -15.20 -24.54
N ARG A 679 -15.21 -14.01 -25.12
CA ARG A 679 -15.34 -13.82 -26.58
C ARG A 679 -13.97 -13.49 -27.16
N GLU A 680 -13.60 -14.20 -28.21
CA GLU A 680 -12.35 -14.00 -28.94
C GLU A 680 -12.63 -13.48 -30.34
N VAL A 681 -11.82 -12.52 -30.78
CA VAL A 681 -11.87 -12.00 -32.16
C VAL A 681 -10.46 -11.77 -32.66
N ASP A 682 -10.16 -12.33 -33.82
CA ASP A 682 -8.86 -12.21 -34.47
C ASP A 682 -8.89 -11.08 -35.51
N VAL A 683 -7.86 -10.24 -35.50
CA VAL A 683 -7.62 -9.26 -36.57
C VAL A 683 -6.27 -9.53 -37.23
N PRO A 684 -6.22 -9.60 -38.58
CA PRO A 684 -4.95 -9.68 -39.28
C PRO A 684 -4.10 -8.44 -39.04
N ILE A 685 -2.81 -8.64 -38.76
CA ILE A 685 -1.83 -7.58 -38.60
C ILE A 685 -0.64 -7.81 -39.52
N THR A 686 0.08 -6.72 -39.83
CA THR A 686 1.34 -6.77 -40.58
C THR A 686 2.41 -6.11 -39.73
N LEU A 687 3.45 -6.85 -39.36
CA LEU A 687 4.54 -6.36 -38.52
C LEU A 687 5.82 -6.22 -39.35
N SER A 688 6.19 -4.99 -39.72
CA SER A 688 7.47 -4.68 -40.37
C SER A 688 8.59 -4.34 -39.38
N GLY A 689 8.25 -4.19 -38.10
CA GLY A 689 9.14 -3.84 -37.00
C GLY A 689 8.37 -3.89 -35.67
N PRO A 690 9.06 -3.75 -34.52
CA PRO A 690 8.39 -3.65 -33.23
C PRO A 690 7.34 -2.54 -33.22
N SER A 691 6.17 -2.83 -32.67
CA SER A 691 5.04 -1.90 -32.58
C SER A 691 4.26 -2.10 -31.28
N THR A 692 3.18 -1.35 -31.11
CA THR A 692 2.25 -1.50 -29.99
C THR A 692 0.84 -1.66 -30.50
N TRP A 693 0.00 -2.28 -29.68
CA TRP A 693 -1.44 -2.28 -29.85
C TRP A 693 -2.12 -1.61 -28.66
N THR A 694 -3.31 -1.07 -28.93
CA THR A 694 -4.23 -0.57 -27.91
C THR A 694 -5.64 -1.08 -28.23
N ALA A 695 -6.44 -1.30 -27.20
CA ALA A 695 -7.85 -1.61 -27.34
C ALA A 695 -8.65 -0.98 -26.20
N THR A 696 -9.82 -0.42 -26.52
CA THR A 696 -10.75 0.15 -25.54
C THR A 696 -12.12 -0.49 -25.73
N LEU A 697 -12.55 -1.26 -24.74
CA LEU A 697 -13.90 -1.83 -24.68
C LEU A 697 -14.86 -0.76 -24.16
N ARG A 698 -15.72 -0.27 -25.05
CA ARG A 698 -16.79 0.68 -24.72
C ARG A 698 -17.96 -0.04 -24.06
N ARG A 699 -18.48 0.57 -23.00
CA ARG A 699 -19.63 0.10 -22.22
C ARG A 699 -20.63 1.25 -22.10
N THR A 700 -21.92 0.93 -22.02
CA THR A 700 -22.97 1.95 -22.01
C THR A 700 -23.07 2.58 -20.63
N GLY A 701 -22.85 3.90 -20.53
CA GLY A 701 -22.98 4.64 -19.25
C GLY A 701 -21.83 4.43 -18.25
N GLU A 702 -20.74 3.77 -18.67
CA GLU A 702 -19.59 3.48 -17.84
C GLU A 702 -18.28 3.81 -18.55
N ALA A 703 -17.20 3.99 -17.78
CA ALA A 703 -15.86 4.15 -18.34
C ALA A 703 -15.46 2.92 -19.18
N GLY A 704 -14.78 3.18 -20.30
CA GLY A 704 -14.23 2.13 -21.15
C GLY A 704 -13.08 1.39 -20.47
N ILE A 705 -12.88 0.12 -20.84
CA ILE A 705 -11.76 -0.69 -20.33
C ILE A 705 -10.67 -0.68 -21.39
N THR A 706 -9.52 -0.09 -21.07
CA THR A 706 -8.39 0.01 -21.99
C THR A 706 -7.32 -1.02 -21.66
N ALA A 707 -6.81 -1.68 -22.70
CA ALA A 707 -5.65 -2.55 -22.65
C ALA A 707 -4.66 -2.15 -23.75
N SER A 708 -3.39 -2.44 -23.54
CA SER A 708 -2.33 -2.19 -24.52
C SER A 708 -1.18 -3.15 -24.33
N GLY A 709 -0.40 -3.37 -25.38
CA GLY A 709 0.78 -4.23 -25.31
C GLY A 709 1.74 -3.99 -26.47
N LYS A 710 2.85 -4.73 -26.45
CA LYS A 710 3.87 -4.71 -27.50
C LYS A 710 3.60 -5.82 -28.51
N LEU A 711 4.03 -5.58 -29.74
CA LEU A 711 4.08 -6.56 -30.81
C LEU A 711 5.47 -6.55 -31.43
N VAL A 712 6.07 -7.73 -31.58
CA VAL A 712 7.41 -7.89 -32.13
C VAL A 712 7.33 -8.87 -33.30
N PRO A 713 7.80 -8.50 -34.51
CA PRO A 713 7.88 -9.44 -35.63
C PRO A 713 8.77 -10.62 -35.26
N VAL A 714 8.36 -11.82 -35.67
CA VAL A 714 9.08 -13.05 -35.33
C VAL A 714 9.85 -13.57 -36.54
N SER A 715 11.13 -13.89 -36.34
CA SER A 715 12.00 -14.53 -37.35
C SER A 715 12.81 -15.65 -36.71
N GLY A 716 13.15 -16.69 -37.48
CA GLY A 716 13.98 -17.80 -36.97
C GLY A 716 13.29 -18.67 -35.91
N VAL A 717 11.99 -18.90 -36.07
CA VAL A 717 11.16 -19.58 -35.07
C VAL A 717 11.49 -21.06 -34.94
N THR A 718 11.66 -21.53 -33.71
CA THR A 718 11.77 -22.95 -33.40
C THR A 718 10.38 -23.58 -33.34
N VAL A 719 10.17 -24.71 -34.00
CA VAL A 719 8.85 -25.37 -34.02
C VAL A 719 8.79 -26.44 -32.94
N ALA A 720 7.90 -26.27 -31.97
CA ALA A 720 7.53 -27.33 -31.04
C ALA A 720 6.47 -28.22 -31.69
N LYS A 721 6.79 -29.49 -31.90
CA LYS A 721 5.89 -30.43 -32.60
C LYS A 721 4.80 -30.92 -31.66
N ARG A 722 3.57 -31.06 -32.18
CA ARG A 722 2.45 -31.61 -31.41
C ARG A 722 2.68 -33.10 -31.14
N HIS A 723 3.05 -33.43 -29.91
CA HIS A 723 3.34 -34.77 -29.46
C HIS A 723 3.27 -34.81 -27.93
N THR A 724 2.54 -35.77 -27.37
CA THR A 724 2.55 -36.05 -25.93
C THR A 724 3.76 -36.92 -25.61
N VAL A 725 4.64 -36.43 -24.75
CA VAL A 725 5.84 -37.17 -24.32
C VAL A 725 5.50 -38.12 -23.18
N THR A 726 5.97 -39.36 -23.26
CA THR A 726 5.87 -40.33 -22.15
C THR A 726 6.97 -40.03 -21.13
N LEU A 727 6.62 -39.73 -19.87
CA LEU A 727 7.62 -39.41 -18.84
C LEU A 727 8.16 -40.69 -18.17
N ASP A 728 8.94 -41.49 -18.89
CA ASP A 728 9.49 -42.77 -18.40
C ASP A 728 11.00 -42.76 -18.13
N GLY A 729 11.70 -41.69 -18.53
CA GLY A 729 13.13 -41.50 -18.37
C GLY A 729 13.95 -41.86 -19.61
N ALA A 730 13.29 -42.14 -20.74
CA ALA A 730 13.91 -42.42 -22.02
C ALA A 730 13.25 -41.59 -23.13
N ILE A 731 14.07 -40.85 -23.90
CA ILE A 731 13.56 -40.02 -25.01
C ILE A 731 12.76 -40.88 -26.00
N ASP A 732 11.48 -40.58 -26.14
CA ASP A 732 10.57 -41.22 -27.10
C ASP A 732 11.22 -41.32 -28.50
N PRO A 733 11.20 -42.48 -29.19
CA PRO A 733 11.82 -42.63 -30.51
C PRO A 733 11.34 -41.60 -31.54
N SER A 734 10.08 -41.19 -31.45
CA SER A 734 9.49 -40.19 -32.34
C SER A 734 9.92 -38.76 -32.02
N VAL A 735 10.32 -38.48 -30.77
CA VAL A 735 10.93 -37.22 -30.34
C VAL A 735 12.39 -37.20 -30.79
N ALA A 736 13.15 -38.28 -30.55
CA ALA A 736 14.55 -38.40 -30.94
C ALA A 736 14.76 -38.30 -32.47
N ALA A 737 13.76 -38.66 -33.28
CA ALA A 737 13.79 -38.52 -34.74
C ALA A 737 13.63 -37.06 -35.22
N GLN A 738 13.20 -36.14 -34.35
CA GLN A 738 13.08 -34.71 -34.67
C GLN A 738 14.46 -34.03 -34.61
N PRO A 739 14.68 -32.94 -35.35
CA PRO A 739 15.91 -32.15 -35.23
C PRO A 739 16.11 -31.66 -33.79
N ALA A 740 17.24 -32.05 -33.19
CA ALA A 740 17.59 -31.62 -31.84
C ALA A 740 18.13 -30.19 -31.84
N ILE A 741 17.79 -29.45 -30.78
CA ILE A 741 18.48 -28.22 -30.42
C ILE A 741 19.77 -28.63 -29.72
N ALA A 742 20.92 -28.41 -30.38
CA ALA A 742 22.22 -28.75 -29.83
C ALA A 742 22.69 -27.68 -28.83
N LEU A 743 23.21 -28.14 -27.69
CA LEU A 743 23.94 -27.36 -26.70
C LEU A 743 25.41 -27.78 -26.76
N GLU A 744 26.18 -27.09 -27.59
CA GLU A 744 27.62 -27.33 -27.77
C GLU A 744 28.35 -25.98 -27.71
N GLY A 745 29.35 -25.86 -26.83
CA GLY A 745 30.17 -24.64 -26.71
C GLY A 745 30.19 -24.04 -25.31
N THR A 746 30.99 -22.99 -25.12
CA THR A 746 31.06 -22.27 -23.85
C THR A 746 29.80 -21.43 -23.65
N GLY A 747 29.08 -21.63 -22.54
CA GLY A 747 27.96 -20.77 -22.13
C GLY A 747 28.31 -19.28 -22.04
N THR A 748 27.33 -18.44 -21.73
CA THR A 748 27.57 -17.02 -21.42
C THR A 748 26.98 -16.71 -20.04
N PRO A 749 27.80 -16.56 -18.97
CA PRO A 749 29.26 -16.71 -18.94
C PRO A 749 29.68 -18.18 -19.19
N PRO A 750 30.93 -18.41 -19.63
CA PRO A 750 31.44 -19.75 -19.91
C PRO A 750 31.42 -20.61 -18.66
N VAL A 751 31.16 -21.91 -18.82
CA VAL A 751 31.37 -22.91 -17.75
C VAL A 751 32.85 -22.89 -17.37
N THR A 752 33.14 -22.68 -16.09
CA THR A 752 34.51 -22.51 -15.60
C THR A 752 35.30 -23.81 -15.77
N GLY A 753 36.32 -23.78 -16.62
CA GLY A 753 37.18 -24.94 -16.88
C GLY A 753 36.58 -25.99 -17.82
N TRP A 754 35.62 -25.61 -18.68
CA TRP A 754 34.95 -26.54 -19.61
C TRP A 754 35.94 -27.33 -20.49
N GLY A 755 35.94 -28.64 -20.35
CA GLY A 755 36.80 -29.61 -21.05
C GLY A 755 36.31 -30.01 -22.45
N GLY A 756 35.21 -29.42 -22.93
CA GLY A 756 34.61 -29.72 -24.24
C GLY A 756 33.31 -30.54 -24.12
N PRO A 757 32.75 -31.03 -25.25
CA PRO A 757 31.43 -31.67 -25.24
C PRO A 757 31.28 -32.94 -24.39
N SER A 758 32.38 -33.58 -24.00
CA SER A 758 32.37 -34.71 -23.08
C SER A 758 32.35 -34.32 -21.60
N ASP A 759 32.78 -33.09 -21.26
CA ASP A 759 32.60 -32.48 -19.93
C ASP A 759 31.11 -32.10 -19.80
N LEU A 760 30.63 -31.23 -20.69
CA LEU A 760 29.20 -30.87 -20.72
C LEU A 760 28.71 -30.59 -22.15
N SER A 761 27.64 -31.26 -22.56
CA SER A 761 26.88 -30.95 -23.78
C SER A 761 25.44 -31.45 -23.68
N GLY A 762 24.58 -31.09 -24.63
CA GLY A 762 23.21 -31.60 -24.60
C GLY A 762 22.45 -31.51 -25.91
N LYS A 763 21.35 -32.25 -25.97
CA LYS A 763 20.34 -32.19 -27.03
C LYS A 763 18.99 -31.97 -26.40
N LEU A 764 18.24 -31.00 -26.92
CA LEU A 764 16.90 -30.65 -26.44
C LEU A 764 15.86 -30.82 -27.55
N TRP A 765 14.64 -31.17 -27.15
CA TRP A 765 13.45 -31.21 -28.00
C TRP A 765 12.28 -30.56 -27.27
N LEU A 766 11.52 -29.75 -28.01
CA LEU A 766 10.29 -29.14 -27.51
C LEU A 766 9.09 -29.76 -28.21
N ASN A 767 8.11 -30.16 -27.40
CA ASN A 767 6.86 -30.72 -27.88
C ASN A 767 5.68 -30.11 -27.11
N HIS A 768 4.47 -30.29 -27.62
CA HIS A 768 3.27 -29.87 -26.90
C HIS A 768 2.07 -30.76 -27.20
N ASP A 769 1.08 -30.70 -26.32
CA ASP A 769 -0.29 -31.10 -26.60
C ASP A 769 -1.28 -30.04 -26.09
N ASP A 770 -2.55 -30.40 -25.94
CA ASP A 770 -3.59 -29.46 -25.51
C ASP A 770 -3.49 -29.12 -24.01
N GLN A 771 -2.70 -29.88 -23.24
CA GLN A 771 -2.59 -29.78 -21.79
C GLN A 771 -1.22 -29.26 -21.35
N ASN A 772 -0.14 -29.64 -22.03
CA ASN A 772 1.23 -29.38 -21.58
C ASN A 772 2.16 -28.89 -22.70
N LEU A 773 3.15 -28.10 -22.29
CA LEU A 773 4.42 -27.95 -22.97
C LEU A 773 5.38 -29.03 -22.46
N TYR A 774 6.12 -29.67 -23.35
CA TYR A 774 7.12 -30.67 -23.01
C TYR A 774 8.52 -30.21 -23.37
N LEU A 775 9.47 -30.49 -22.47
CA LEU A 775 10.90 -30.46 -22.75
C LEU A 775 11.46 -31.86 -22.53
N SER A 776 12.04 -32.44 -23.57
CA SER A 776 12.89 -33.62 -23.48
C SER A 776 14.33 -33.19 -23.69
N ALA A 777 15.25 -33.63 -22.83
CA ALA A 777 16.66 -33.31 -22.93
C ALA A 777 17.53 -34.54 -22.65
N LYS A 778 18.59 -34.72 -23.44
CA LYS A 778 19.67 -35.67 -23.12
C LYS A 778 20.95 -34.88 -22.96
N VAL A 779 21.43 -34.79 -21.73
CA VAL A 779 22.62 -34.03 -21.34
C VAL A 779 23.77 -35.01 -21.11
N THR A 780 24.91 -34.77 -21.73
CA THR A 780 26.18 -35.42 -21.39
C THR A 780 26.87 -34.56 -20.35
N ASP A 781 27.26 -35.16 -19.24
CA ASP A 781 27.86 -34.50 -18.08
C ASP A 781 28.79 -35.52 -17.41
N ASP A 782 30.08 -35.24 -17.33
CA ASP A 782 31.08 -36.17 -16.79
C ASP A 782 30.95 -36.37 -15.27
N VAL A 783 30.53 -35.36 -14.51
CA VAL A 783 30.38 -35.40 -13.05
C VAL A 783 29.04 -34.83 -12.61
N PHE A 784 28.08 -35.73 -12.37
CA PHE A 784 26.77 -35.33 -11.84
C PHE A 784 26.82 -35.04 -10.31
N SER A 785 26.54 -33.81 -9.91
CA SER A 785 26.35 -33.35 -8.53
C SER A 785 25.18 -32.35 -8.36
N GLN A 786 24.12 -32.83 -7.70
CA GLN A 786 23.01 -32.00 -7.23
C GLN A 786 22.75 -32.17 -5.72
N PRO A 787 23.49 -31.44 -4.86
CA PRO A 787 23.26 -31.47 -3.41
C PRO A 787 22.14 -30.51 -2.97
N ASN A 788 21.67 -29.61 -3.84
CA ASN A 788 20.70 -28.57 -3.47
C ASN A 788 19.25 -29.08 -3.60
N ARG A 789 18.32 -28.33 -3.01
CA ARG A 789 16.88 -28.64 -2.97
C ARG A 789 16.03 -27.39 -3.17
N ALA A 790 14.77 -27.60 -3.57
CA ALA A 790 13.75 -26.53 -3.67
C ALA A 790 14.28 -25.30 -4.44
N GLY A 791 14.17 -24.10 -3.86
CA GLY A 791 14.63 -22.85 -4.48
C GLY A 791 16.12 -22.74 -4.76
N ASN A 792 16.94 -23.70 -4.32
CA ASN A 792 18.39 -23.69 -4.51
C ASN A 792 18.87 -24.70 -5.58
N ILE A 793 17.98 -25.47 -6.22
CA ILE A 793 18.37 -26.47 -7.24
C ILE A 793 19.15 -25.86 -8.43
N TRP A 794 19.05 -24.55 -8.64
CA TRP A 794 19.86 -23.86 -9.66
C TRP A 794 21.37 -23.95 -9.40
N GLY A 795 21.78 -24.23 -8.15
CA GLY A 795 23.18 -24.27 -7.70
C GLY A 795 23.91 -25.60 -7.93
N GLY A 796 23.25 -26.61 -8.48
CA GLY A 796 23.85 -27.89 -8.91
C GLY A 796 23.30 -28.31 -10.27
N ASP A 797 23.53 -29.57 -10.68
CA ASP A 797 23.09 -30.03 -12.00
C ASP A 797 21.58 -30.13 -12.13
N GLY A 798 21.07 -29.56 -13.21
CA GLY A 798 19.64 -29.46 -13.45
C GLY A 798 19.32 -28.49 -14.56
N ILE A 799 18.03 -28.43 -14.89
CA ILE A 799 17.51 -27.58 -15.95
C ILE A 799 16.72 -26.42 -15.37
N GLN A 800 16.81 -25.24 -15.99
CA GLN A 800 15.88 -24.13 -15.79
C GLN A 800 15.23 -23.76 -17.13
N LEU A 801 13.91 -23.63 -17.15
CA LEU A 801 13.12 -23.18 -18.28
C LEU A 801 12.58 -21.79 -17.99
N GLY A 802 12.89 -20.80 -18.82
CA GLY A 802 12.24 -19.51 -18.82
C GLY A 802 11.24 -19.44 -19.96
N MET A 803 9.98 -19.12 -19.68
CA MET A 803 8.91 -19.10 -20.69
C MET A 803 8.04 -17.84 -20.56
N THR A 804 7.61 -17.31 -21.70
CA THR A 804 6.64 -16.20 -21.82
C THR A 804 5.67 -16.46 -22.97
N ALA A 805 4.44 -15.94 -22.89
CA ALA A 805 3.52 -15.96 -24.01
C ALA A 805 3.91 -14.92 -25.09
N GLY A 806 3.65 -15.23 -26.36
CA GLY A 806 3.95 -14.33 -27.48
C GLY A 806 5.42 -14.32 -27.90
N ALA A 807 5.80 -13.31 -28.68
CA ALA A 807 7.17 -13.13 -29.19
C ALA A 807 8.12 -12.59 -28.09
N PRO A 808 9.45 -12.72 -28.28
CA PRO A 808 10.41 -12.30 -27.27
C PRO A 808 10.24 -10.81 -26.93
N GLY A 809 10.03 -10.52 -25.65
CA GLY A 809 9.89 -9.15 -25.13
C GLY A 809 8.50 -8.52 -25.29
N GLU A 810 7.50 -9.24 -25.80
CA GLU A 810 6.10 -8.79 -25.79
C GLU A 810 5.50 -8.86 -24.39
N ALA A 811 5.69 -10.00 -23.72
CA ALA A 811 5.35 -10.18 -22.32
C ALA A 811 6.57 -9.91 -21.43
N THR A 812 6.33 -9.25 -20.30
CA THR A 812 7.37 -8.95 -19.29
C THR A 812 7.39 -9.96 -18.15
N THR A 813 6.28 -10.66 -17.92
CA THR A 813 6.17 -11.66 -16.84
C THR A 813 6.69 -13.01 -17.31
N THR A 814 7.83 -13.41 -16.76
CA THR A 814 8.48 -14.70 -17.02
C THR A 814 7.95 -15.78 -16.08
N GLN A 815 7.71 -16.97 -16.63
CA GLN A 815 7.60 -18.22 -15.88
C GLN A 815 8.97 -18.89 -15.87
N GLU A 816 9.58 -19.03 -14.70
CA GLU A 816 10.88 -19.70 -14.55
C GLU A 816 10.74 -20.92 -13.67
N ILE A 817 10.88 -22.10 -14.28
CA ILE A 817 10.69 -23.40 -13.62
C ILE A 817 11.98 -24.20 -13.76
N GLY A 818 12.44 -24.79 -12.66
CA GLY A 818 13.59 -25.67 -12.62
C GLY A 818 13.23 -27.09 -12.27
N VAL A 819 14.05 -28.01 -12.76
CA VAL A 819 13.94 -29.45 -12.54
C VAL A 819 15.32 -30.04 -12.32
N ALA A 820 15.49 -30.82 -11.26
CA ALA A 820 16.76 -31.48 -10.98
C ALA A 820 16.55 -32.87 -10.37
N LEU A 821 17.33 -33.86 -10.82
CA LEU A 821 17.47 -35.13 -10.12
C LEU A 821 18.32 -34.89 -8.88
N THR A 822 17.80 -35.25 -7.71
CA THR A 822 18.53 -35.05 -6.46
C THR A 822 19.44 -36.23 -6.12
N ASP A 823 20.52 -35.98 -5.40
CA ASP A 823 21.40 -37.03 -4.84
C ASP A 823 20.68 -38.01 -3.88
N ALA A 824 19.49 -37.66 -3.38
CA ALA A 824 18.64 -38.55 -2.60
C ALA A 824 17.72 -39.47 -3.44
N GLY A 825 17.64 -39.26 -4.76
CA GLY A 825 16.85 -40.05 -5.71
C GLY A 825 15.56 -39.40 -6.25
N PRO A 826 14.79 -38.61 -5.48
CA PRO A 826 13.64 -37.86 -6.01
C PRO A 826 14.03 -36.76 -7.01
N VAL A 827 13.07 -36.36 -7.85
CA VAL A 827 13.19 -35.19 -8.73
C VAL A 827 12.54 -33.99 -8.05
N ASP A 828 13.30 -32.93 -7.86
CA ASP A 828 12.78 -31.65 -7.36
C ASP A 828 12.30 -30.78 -8.52
N THR A 829 11.17 -30.10 -8.31
CA THR A 829 10.69 -29.03 -9.20
C THR A 829 10.46 -27.75 -8.41
N TRP A 830 10.83 -26.61 -9.00
CA TRP A 830 10.70 -25.33 -8.34
C TRP A 830 10.38 -24.21 -9.34
N ARG A 831 9.58 -23.23 -8.93
CA ARG A 831 9.32 -22.00 -9.68
C ARG A 831 9.91 -20.81 -8.94
N TRP A 832 10.75 -20.03 -9.61
CA TRP A 832 11.35 -18.80 -9.07
C TRP A 832 10.60 -17.54 -9.47
N THR A 833 10.05 -17.51 -10.68
CA THR A 833 9.28 -16.37 -11.19
C THR A 833 7.94 -16.81 -11.79
N PRO A 834 6.87 -16.01 -11.62
CA PRO A 834 6.82 -14.76 -10.86
C PRO A 834 6.94 -14.99 -9.34
N THR A 835 7.54 -14.04 -8.62
CA THR A 835 7.86 -14.20 -7.18
C THR A 835 6.61 -14.37 -6.31
N SER A 836 5.47 -13.83 -6.77
CA SER A 836 4.15 -14.03 -6.15
C SER A 836 3.65 -15.46 -6.18
N GLN A 837 4.30 -16.34 -6.94
CA GLN A 837 3.95 -17.75 -7.05
C GLN A 837 5.15 -18.68 -6.78
N THR A 838 6.19 -18.18 -6.11
CA THR A 838 7.40 -18.97 -5.79
C THR A 838 7.05 -20.26 -5.03
N GLY A 839 7.67 -21.38 -5.40
CA GLY A 839 7.43 -22.67 -4.75
C GLY A 839 7.37 -23.83 -5.75
N THR A 840 6.87 -24.99 -5.30
CA THR A 840 6.58 -26.12 -6.18
C THR A 840 5.43 -25.75 -7.13
N PRO A 841 5.66 -25.73 -8.46
CA PRO A 841 4.62 -25.35 -9.41
C PRO A 841 3.54 -26.44 -9.49
N PRO A 842 2.25 -26.08 -9.42
CA PRO A 842 1.17 -27.06 -9.43
C PRO A 842 1.14 -27.83 -10.76
N GLY A 843 0.96 -29.15 -10.71
CA GLY A 843 0.75 -30.01 -11.89
C GLY A 843 1.96 -30.26 -12.79
N VAL A 844 3.10 -29.61 -12.55
CA VAL A 844 4.35 -29.90 -13.28
C VAL A 844 4.83 -31.30 -12.92
N GLN A 845 5.13 -32.08 -13.95
CA GLN A 845 5.63 -33.45 -13.82
C GLN A 845 6.99 -33.54 -14.48
N ALA A 846 7.90 -34.29 -13.85
CA ALA A 846 9.21 -34.51 -14.40
C ALA A 846 9.71 -35.92 -14.07
N LYS A 847 10.37 -36.54 -15.05
CA LYS A 847 11.13 -37.77 -14.91
C LYS A 847 12.55 -37.50 -15.35
N VAL A 848 13.51 -37.78 -14.46
CA VAL A 848 14.93 -37.58 -14.74
C VAL A 848 15.67 -38.87 -14.41
N VAL A 849 16.47 -39.36 -15.35
CA VAL A 849 17.24 -40.60 -15.22
C VAL A 849 18.69 -40.36 -15.63
N ARG A 850 19.60 -40.68 -14.71
CA ARG A 850 21.05 -40.64 -14.93
C ARG A 850 21.54 -42.05 -15.30
N ASP A 851 22.31 -42.13 -16.38
CA ASP A 851 23.14 -43.27 -16.74
C ASP A 851 24.59 -42.91 -16.46
N GLU A 852 25.12 -43.41 -15.33
CA GLU A 852 26.50 -43.13 -14.92
C GLU A 852 27.54 -43.81 -15.80
N THR A 853 27.19 -44.88 -16.52
CA THR A 853 28.14 -45.54 -17.43
C THR A 853 28.31 -44.74 -18.71
N ALA A 854 27.21 -44.17 -19.21
CA ALA A 854 27.22 -43.33 -20.39
C ALA A 854 27.54 -41.86 -20.09
N HIS A 855 27.59 -41.46 -18.81
CA HIS A 855 27.68 -40.07 -18.37
C HIS A 855 26.57 -39.20 -18.97
N THR A 856 25.34 -39.73 -19.04
CA THR A 856 24.20 -39.00 -19.60
C THR A 856 23.02 -38.91 -18.65
N THR A 857 22.39 -37.74 -18.59
CA THR A 857 21.17 -37.48 -17.84
C THR A 857 20.04 -37.16 -18.80
N THR A 858 18.99 -37.99 -18.79
CA THR A 858 17.75 -37.77 -19.55
C THR A 858 16.75 -37.03 -18.69
N TYR A 859 16.24 -35.90 -19.17
CA TYR A 859 15.15 -35.14 -18.57
C TYR A 859 13.92 -35.20 -19.47
N GLU A 860 12.77 -35.47 -18.88
CA GLU A 860 11.46 -35.36 -19.53
C GLU A 860 10.55 -34.57 -18.60
N ILE A 861 10.09 -33.42 -19.06
CA ILE A 861 9.37 -32.44 -18.24
C ILE A 861 8.07 -32.09 -18.95
N ALA A 862 6.94 -32.21 -18.25
CA ALA A 862 5.63 -31.75 -18.69
C ALA A 862 5.20 -30.55 -17.82
N VAL A 863 5.01 -29.40 -18.47
CA VAL A 863 4.56 -28.16 -17.82
C VAL A 863 3.15 -27.84 -18.29
N PRO A 864 2.13 -27.90 -17.41
CA PRO A 864 0.77 -27.61 -17.82
C PRO A 864 0.58 -26.17 -18.28
N TRP A 865 -0.22 -25.98 -19.33
CA TRP A 865 -0.59 -24.65 -19.82
C TRP A 865 -1.30 -23.81 -18.76
N SER A 866 -2.11 -24.47 -17.92
CA SER A 866 -2.79 -23.84 -16.78
C SER A 866 -1.80 -23.30 -15.73
N THR A 867 -0.67 -23.99 -15.52
CA THR A 867 0.40 -23.55 -14.62
C THR A 867 1.14 -22.33 -15.15
N LEU A 868 1.31 -22.26 -16.48
CA LEU A 868 1.94 -21.12 -17.15
C LEU A 868 0.99 -19.91 -17.28
N GLY A 869 -0.33 -20.16 -17.31
CA GLY A 869 -1.33 -19.15 -17.66
C GLY A 869 -1.33 -18.80 -19.15
N PHE A 870 -0.82 -19.69 -20.00
CA PHE A 870 -0.70 -19.47 -21.45
C PHE A 870 -1.79 -20.24 -22.19
N ALA A 871 -2.28 -19.67 -23.29
CA ALA A 871 -3.21 -20.35 -24.18
C ALA A 871 -2.46 -21.05 -25.31
N ALA A 872 -2.34 -22.39 -25.28
CA ALA A 872 -1.67 -23.17 -26.33
C ALA A 872 -2.18 -22.87 -27.75
N LYS A 873 -3.46 -22.49 -27.87
CA LYS A 873 -4.11 -22.10 -29.12
C LYS A 873 -3.64 -20.76 -29.71
N ASP A 874 -2.85 -19.99 -28.98
CA ASP A 874 -2.21 -18.76 -29.50
C ASP A 874 -0.96 -19.08 -30.32
N ARG A 875 -0.45 -20.31 -30.20
CA ARG A 875 0.58 -20.91 -31.05
C ARG A 875 1.93 -20.21 -31.06
N LEU A 876 2.11 -19.15 -30.27
CA LEU A 876 3.37 -18.42 -30.15
C LEU A 876 3.73 -18.26 -28.68
N LEU A 877 4.95 -18.67 -28.34
CA LEU A 877 5.56 -18.47 -27.04
C LEU A 877 7.05 -18.15 -27.22
N SER A 878 7.69 -17.66 -26.18
CA SER A 878 9.14 -17.48 -26.17
C SER A 878 9.73 -18.21 -24.99
N THR A 879 10.82 -18.93 -25.23
CA THR A 879 11.45 -19.78 -24.22
C THR A 879 12.97 -19.74 -24.28
N THR A 880 13.59 -20.04 -23.15
CA THR A 880 15.02 -20.32 -23.02
C THR A 880 15.21 -21.52 -22.11
N VAL A 881 16.26 -22.29 -22.33
CA VAL A 881 16.59 -23.48 -21.52
C VAL A 881 18.03 -23.37 -21.07
N VAL A 882 18.24 -23.47 -19.75
CA VAL A 882 19.55 -23.45 -19.10
C VAL A 882 19.84 -24.84 -18.54
N VAL A 883 21.03 -25.37 -18.81
CA VAL A 883 21.58 -26.59 -18.19
C VAL A 883 22.69 -26.17 -17.25
N ASN A 884 22.45 -26.29 -15.95
CA ASN A 884 23.43 -25.94 -14.91
C ASN A 884 24.49 -27.03 -14.78
N GLU A 885 25.68 -26.61 -14.35
CA GLU A 885 26.87 -27.46 -14.22
C GLU A 885 27.51 -27.36 -12.85
N ASN A 886 27.85 -28.49 -12.24
CA ASN A 886 28.49 -28.64 -10.94
C ASN A 886 29.16 -30.03 -10.76
N ASP A 887 30.50 -30.06 -10.82
CA ASP A 887 31.30 -31.25 -10.47
C ASP A 887 31.48 -31.51 -8.96
N GLY A 888 30.61 -30.97 -8.10
CA GLY A 888 30.62 -31.21 -6.65
C GLY A 888 31.38 -30.19 -5.79
N THR A 889 31.87 -29.10 -6.36
CA THR A 889 32.46 -27.97 -5.60
C THR A 889 31.63 -26.68 -5.67
N GLY A 890 30.40 -26.79 -6.18
CA GLY A 890 29.49 -25.68 -6.43
C GLY A 890 29.38 -25.37 -7.93
N ARG A 891 28.34 -24.62 -8.30
CA ARG A 891 28.00 -24.33 -9.69
C ARG A 891 29.17 -23.72 -10.47
N ARG A 892 29.67 -24.43 -11.49
CA ARG A 892 30.76 -23.99 -12.40
C ARG A 892 30.29 -23.03 -13.48
N GLY A 893 29.00 -23.08 -13.83
CA GLY A 893 28.38 -22.26 -14.86
C GLY A 893 27.11 -22.90 -15.42
N TRP A 894 26.84 -22.68 -16.71
CA TRP A 894 25.74 -23.30 -17.42
C TRP A 894 25.93 -23.29 -18.95
N LEU A 895 25.28 -24.23 -19.64
CA LEU A 895 24.95 -24.10 -21.06
C LEU A 895 23.54 -23.52 -21.22
N THR A 896 23.27 -22.85 -22.33
CA THR A 896 21.94 -22.28 -22.57
C THR A 896 21.58 -22.29 -24.04
N TRP A 897 20.32 -22.63 -24.34
CA TRP A 897 19.69 -22.33 -25.61
C TRP A 897 18.78 -21.12 -25.43
N GLY A 898 19.24 -19.99 -25.96
CA GLY A 898 18.66 -18.68 -25.67
C GLY A 898 19.38 -18.00 -24.51
N LYS A 899 18.80 -16.90 -24.04
CA LYS A 899 19.35 -16.04 -23.00
C LYS A 899 18.25 -15.53 -22.09
N GLY A 900 18.58 -14.83 -21.01
CA GLY A 900 17.64 -14.05 -20.22
C GLY A 900 17.10 -14.72 -18.96
N VAL A 901 17.55 -15.91 -18.56
CA VAL A 901 17.18 -16.52 -17.26
C VAL A 901 18.34 -16.48 -16.28
N ALA A 902 19.49 -17.03 -16.64
CA ALA A 902 20.59 -17.20 -15.69
C ALA A 902 21.42 -15.91 -15.53
N GLU A 903 21.45 -15.05 -16.55
CA GLU A 903 22.28 -13.86 -16.61
C GLU A 903 21.56 -12.54 -16.25
N ALA A 904 20.30 -12.34 -16.68
CA ALA A 904 19.70 -11.00 -16.70
C ALA A 904 18.18 -10.93 -16.41
N LYS A 905 17.48 -12.06 -16.26
CA LYS A 905 16.00 -12.11 -16.07
C LYS A 905 15.24 -11.26 -17.10
N ASN A 906 15.63 -11.35 -18.38
CA ASN A 906 15.10 -10.53 -19.47
C ASN A 906 14.44 -11.39 -20.57
N PRO A 907 13.09 -11.44 -20.66
CA PRO A 907 12.38 -12.25 -21.65
C PRO A 907 12.54 -11.77 -23.11
N ALA A 908 13.06 -10.56 -23.35
CA ALA A 908 13.39 -10.10 -24.70
C ALA A 908 14.58 -10.88 -25.33
N LEU A 909 15.32 -11.63 -24.51
CA LEU A 909 16.45 -12.45 -24.94
C LEU A 909 16.07 -13.94 -25.15
N PHE A 910 14.78 -14.28 -25.02
CA PHE A 910 14.29 -15.64 -25.21
C PHE A 910 14.21 -15.96 -26.71
N ASN A 911 14.15 -17.25 -27.03
CA ASN A 911 13.96 -17.69 -28.40
C ASN A 911 12.46 -17.83 -28.71
N PRO A 912 12.00 -17.40 -29.90
CA PRO A 912 10.62 -17.60 -30.30
C PRO A 912 10.36 -19.07 -30.63
N VAL A 913 9.22 -19.57 -30.17
CA VAL A 913 8.72 -20.92 -30.40
C VAL A 913 7.30 -20.88 -30.95
N PHE A 914 7.10 -21.58 -32.08
CA PHE A 914 5.79 -21.82 -32.68
C PHE A 914 5.29 -23.20 -32.29
N LEU A 915 4.06 -23.28 -31.78
CA LEU A 915 3.41 -24.55 -31.47
C LEU A 915 2.72 -25.08 -32.72
N ASP A 916 3.21 -26.20 -33.27
CA ASP A 916 2.64 -26.79 -34.49
C ASP A 916 1.19 -27.25 -34.24
N PRO A 917 0.18 -26.80 -35.01
CA PRO A 917 -1.20 -27.24 -34.84
C PRO A 917 -1.47 -28.68 -35.33
N ALA A 918 -0.57 -29.28 -36.13
CA ALA A 918 -0.85 -30.52 -36.84
C ALA A 918 -0.86 -31.78 -35.96
N THR A 919 -1.91 -32.58 -36.08
CA THR A 919 -1.83 -34.06 -36.17
C THR A 919 -1.74 -34.39 -37.66
N ARG A 920 -0.54 -34.46 -38.23
CA ARG A 920 -0.38 -34.98 -39.60
C ARG A 920 -0.21 -36.48 -39.58
#